data_AF-A0A132AFQ2-F1
#
_entry.id   AF-A0A132AFQ2-F1
#
_cell.length_a   1.000
_cell.length_b   1.000
_cell.length_c   1.000
_cell.angle_alpha   90.00
_cell.angle_beta   90.00
_cell.angle_gamma   90.00
#
_symmetry.space_group_name_H-M   'P 1'
#
loop_
_entity.id
_entity.type
_entity.pdbx_description
1 polymer ?
#
loop_
_entity_poly.entity_id
_entity_poly.type
_entity_poly.pdbx_seq_one_letter_code
_entity_poly.pdbx_strand_id
1 'polypeptide(L)'
;MLLVAKISSTTYLIEFLQYHFKTRKFQSILKFTGGKWLEQSSCHLITYRYLLCVDQKDHEFQLFDLNDRNPLFKRIPLSTFGLNTELNSIVSIKLQTLPELSSLDKTITISESKKYQQSPLYFALELGGEQGVIIFKIVEVEGGGSSIQLVKIFPFASRATIIPLISSEQESNEFHLDQKDNFNFGMAVMFTKPQSIPYEDQADGKHQQKVFAIKLAIFHLNSWAEITSISSKSILLEFGSKTSIAPINSNGKLVKRLDDRWTIDRFEILPIRTLIYNTRTGRDQYRFTYKLLLTTIDGTIVVTNLMGKINWAREEALSEINNLIMLDLPLSQTDANLEEEYEFDKKTNNVVAMFVHRIKSQLIQLIGFCSHSQNWLLHSFNRLNLRKNFKDSHELLDDEQSSSSIVLDQEESTALDDGKFVEAIDEDDSEVLVRDYFGLHKIIISRTKTGKIFAMETFSGKIVWSRHEPNLSIESNRIQFPIWIQRTNAHYPHSAICTILNSNSSRTFLYSFNPVTGKVLDSRWLPFKIVQAMLLQTIQDSEFRRPLLLLDSNSDAWLYPDNNEIKLLFEKVSDTHFMMIINQSSAFLTGFNFKPIQSSNADDTNESKRFQLKATKIWSYQLPFENKLVSVKAVFKRPHENVHSQGRVLGDRNVLYKYLNPNLVAVLCEHLDLQEKCAYFSL
;
A
#
# COMPACT_ATOMS: atom_id res chain seq x y z
N MET A 1 39.95 0.36 14.42
CA MET A 1 39.95 0.55 15.89
C MET A 1 38.80 -0.30 16.43
N LEU A 2 39.06 -1.15 17.42
CA LEU A 2 38.03 -1.93 18.11
C LEU A 2 38.07 -1.52 19.59
N LEU A 3 36.93 -1.14 20.15
CA LEU A 3 36.80 -0.80 21.56
C LEU A 3 36.01 -1.91 22.26
N VAL A 4 36.58 -2.48 23.33
CA VAL A 4 35.92 -3.47 24.17
C VAL A 4 35.83 -2.92 25.58
N ALA A 5 34.62 -2.70 26.07
CA ALA A 5 34.38 -2.30 27.46
C ALA A 5 34.11 -3.55 28.31
N LYS A 6 34.89 -3.75 29.36
CA LYS A 6 34.70 -4.81 30.36
C LYS A 6 34.18 -4.18 31.64
N ILE A 7 32.93 -4.49 31.99
CA ILE A 7 32.24 -3.95 33.16
C ILE A 7 32.30 -4.98 34.29
N SER A 8 32.83 -4.59 35.45
CA SER A 8 32.90 -5.44 36.64
C SER A 8 31.76 -5.13 37.60
N SER A 9 30.84 -6.07 37.78
CA SER A 9 29.69 -5.94 38.69
C SER A 9 30.07 -5.93 40.18
N THR A 10 31.25 -6.45 40.53
CA THR A 10 31.72 -6.56 41.93
C THR A 10 32.62 -5.41 42.36
N THR A 11 33.45 -4.88 41.45
CA THR A 11 34.36 -3.76 41.75
C THR A 11 33.84 -2.40 41.28
N TYR A 12 32.74 -2.38 40.52
CA TYR A 12 32.12 -1.17 39.96
C TYR A 12 33.09 -0.34 39.09
N LEU A 13 33.98 -1.03 38.36
CA LEU A 13 34.94 -0.41 37.43
C LEU A 13 34.61 -0.81 35.99
N ILE A 14 34.81 0.13 35.08
CA ILE A 14 34.76 -0.10 33.63
C ILE A 14 36.18 -0.04 33.09
N GLU A 15 36.68 -1.18 32.59
CA GLU A 15 37.95 -1.24 31.87
C GLU A 15 37.68 -1.10 30.36
N PHE A 16 38.25 -0.08 29.73
CA PHE A 16 38.24 0.07 28.28
C PHE A 16 39.52 -0.53 27.69
N LEU A 17 39.36 -1.45 26.74
CA LEU A 17 40.42 -2.07 25.95
C LEU A 17 40.29 -1.59 24.51
N GLN A 18 41.19 -0.70 24.10
CA GLN A 18 41.21 -0.08 22.79
C GLN A 18 42.29 -0.73 21.92
N TYR A 19 41.85 -1.52 20.94
CA TYR A 19 42.73 -2.23 20.02
C TYR A 19 42.93 -1.40 18.74
N HIS A 20 44.18 -1.01 18.50
CA HIS A 20 44.60 -0.40 17.24
C HIS A 20 45.04 -1.46 16.24
N PHE A 21 44.51 -1.34 15.02
CA PHE A 21 44.81 -2.21 13.89
C PHE A 21 45.19 -1.35 12.69
N LYS A 22 46.27 -1.71 12.00
CA LYS A 22 46.68 -1.13 10.72
C LYS A 22 46.81 -2.26 9.72
N THR A 23 46.20 -2.13 8.55
CA THR A 23 46.17 -3.16 7.48
C THR A 23 45.87 -4.58 7.99
N ARG A 24 44.85 -4.71 8.87
CA ARG A 24 44.42 -5.96 9.55
C ARG A 24 45.46 -6.60 10.50
N LYS A 25 46.64 -6.01 10.69
CA LYS A 25 47.58 -6.40 11.75
C LYS A 25 47.32 -5.62 13.04
N PHE A 26 47.33 -6.31 14.16
CA PHE A 26 47.27 -5.73 15.49
C PHE A 26 48.53 -4.91 15.77
N GLN A 27 48.39 -3.70 16.33
CA GLN A 27 49.51 -2.81 16.65
C GLN A 27 49.69 -2.58 18.15
N SER A 28 48.62 -2.22 18.86
CA SER A 28 48.68 -1.91 20.29
C SER A 28 47.32 -2.05 20.97
N ILE A 29 47.36 -2.41 22.25
CA ILE A 29 46.25 -2.25 23.20
C ILE A 29 46.58 -1.03 24.04
N LEU A 30 45.65 -0.09 24.10
CA LEU A 30 45.59 0.88 25.18
C LEU A 30 44.53 0.38 26.18
N LYS A 31 44.92 0.29 27.45
CA LYS A 31 44.01 -0.06 28.55
C LYS A 31 43.84 1.16 29.44
N PHE A 32 42.59 1.57 29.64
CA PHE A 32 42.23 2.64 30.56
C PHE A 32 41.15 2.16 31.54
N THR A 33 41.26 2.55 32.81
CA THR A 33 40.34 2.16 33.88
C THR A 33 39.58 3.38 34.36
N GLY A 34 38.29 3.48 34.00
CA GLY A 34 37.41 4.54 34.45
C GLY A 34 36.83 4.26 35.84
N GLY A 35 36.65 5.31 36.64
CA GLY A 35 36.12 5.25 38.00
C GLY A 35 34.65 4.81 38.14
N LYS A 36 34.16 4.79 39.38
CA LYS A 36 32.89 4.16 39.78
C LYS A 36 31.64 4.82 39.18
N TRP A 37 30.95 4.05 38.31
CA TRP A 37 29.48 3.88 38.13
C TRP A 37 29.17 3.00 36.89
N LEU A 38 27.93 2.64 36.49
CA LEU A 38 26.55 3.06 36.86
C LEU A 38 25.60 1.82 36.77
N GLU A 39 24.27 2.00 36.79
CA GLU A 39 23.33 0.97 36.30
C GLU A 39 23.53 0.76 34.79
N GLN A 40 23.69 -0.50 34.36
CA GLN A 40 24.24 -0.84 33.05
C GLN A 40 23.37 -0.45 31.84
N SER A 41 22.12 -0.05 32.08
CA SER A 41 21.09 0.25 31.07
C SER A 41 21.06 1.71 30.60
N SER A 42 21.88 2.61 31.16
CA SER A 42 21.78 4.07 30.91
C SER A 42 22.97 4.70 30.17
N CYS A 43 23.89 3.90 29.62
CA CYS A 43 25.04 4.38 28.85
C CYS A 43 24.86 4.13 27.35
N HIS A 44 25.03 5.16 26.50
CA HIS A 44 25.08 5.00 25.05
C HIS A 44 26.28 5.73 24.43
N LEU A 45 26.82 5.13 23.38
CA LEU A 45 27.84 5.74 22.52
C LEU A 45 27.15 6.78 21.62
N ILE A 46 27.54 8.06 21.71
CA ILE A 46 26.98 9.13 20.86
C ILE A 46 27.71 9.14 19.51
N THR A 47 29.04 9.00 19.55
CA THR A 47 29.91 8.85 18.37
C THR A 47 31.07 7.91 18.70
N TYR A 48 31.88 7.55 17.70
CA TYR A 48 33.13 6.80 17.91
C TYR A 48 34.11 7.43 18.93
N ARG A 49 33.91 8.70 19.33
CA ARG A 49 34.73 9.44 20.28
C ARG A 49 34.07 9.64 21.65
N TYR A 50 32.75 9.79 21.74
CA TYR A 50 32.08 10.18 22.98
C TYR A 50 31.07 9.15 23.48
N LEU A 51 31.26 8.72 24.73
CA LEU A 51 30.33 7.89 25.49
C LEU A 51 29.62 8.77 26.53
N LEU A 52 28.30 8.63 26.64
CA LEU A 52 27.49 9.32 27.66
C LEU A 52 26.78 8.28 28.54
N CYS A 53 26.85 8.47 29.85
CA CYS A 53 26.11 7.70 30.85
C CYS A 53 25.18 8.64 31.63
N VAL A 54 23.94 8.21 31.84
CA VAL A 54 22.91 9.01 32.54
C VAL A 54 22.66 8.43 33.93
N ASP A 55 22.64 9.28 34.95
CA ASP A 55 22.20 8.92 36.28
C ASP A 55 20.71 9.19 36.48
N GLN A 56 20.00 8.22 37.06
CA GLN A 56 18.60 8.35 37.43
C GLN A 56 18.40 8.77 38.88
N LYS A 57 19.40 8.64 39.76
CA LYS A 57 19.30 8.92 41.21
C LYS A 57 19.66 10.35 41.56
N ASP A 58 20.83 10.83 41.14
CA ASP A 58 21.32 12.18 41.44
C ASP A 58 21.02 13.16 40.26
N HIS A 59 20.31 12.70 39.22
CA HIS A 59 19.94 13.46 38.01
C HIS A 59 21.12 14.14 37.30
N GLU A 60 22.29 13.48 37.31
CA GLU A 60 23.49 13.90 36.57
C GLU A 60 23.64 13.15 35.24
N PHE A 61 24.53 13.65 34.37
CA PHE A 61 25.08 12.84 33.30
C PHE A 61 26.61 12.95 33.25
N GLN A 62 27.24 11.90 32.73
CA GLN A 62 28.70 11.76 32.69
C GLN A 62 29.15 11.65 31.23
N LEU A 63 29.99 12.57 30.78
CA LEU A 63 30.63 12.52 29.47
C LEU A 63 32.03 11.91 29.59
N PHE A 64 32.36 11.01 28.66
CA PHE A 64 33.67 10.36 28.54
C PHE A 64 34.21 10.53 27.11
N ASP A 65 35.35 11.19 26.95
CA ASP A 65 36.07 11.32 25.68
C ASP A 65 37.07 10.16 25.54
N LEU A 66 36.87 9.30 24.55
CA LEU A 66 37.66 8.10 24.29
C LEU A 66 39.03 8.39 23.66
N ASN A 67 39.29 9.63 23.26
CA ASN A 67 40.57 10.05 22.67
C ASN A 67 41.52 10.77 23.66
N ASP A 68 41.07 11.06 24.89
CA ASP A 68 41.92 11.69 25.90
C ASP A 68 42.96 10.69 26.45
N ARG A 69 44.17 11.20 26.75
CA ARG A 69 45.28 10.39 27.31
C ARG A 69 45.06 10.02 28.78
N ASN A 70 44.30 10.84 29.52
CA ASN A 70 43.91 10.60 30.91
C ASN A 70 42.38 10.79 31.04
N PRO A 71 41.56 9.83 30.58
CA PRO A 71 40.12 10.04 30.46
C PRO A 71 39.44 10.08 31.84
N LEU A 72 39.10 11.29 32.28
CA LEU A 72 38.36 11.58 33.51
C LEU A 72 36.86 11.69 33.21
N PHE A 73 36.02 11.05 34.03
CA PHE A 73 34.57 11.24 33.97
C PHE A 73 34.21 12.68 34.37
N LYS A 74 33.76 13.48 33.39
CA LYS A 74 33.17 14.79 33.67
C LYS A 74 31.72 14.58 34.09
N ARG A 75 31.46 14.63 35.40
CA ARG A 75 30.10 14.68 35.96
C ARG A 75 29.52 16.07 35.76
N ILE A 76 28.30 16.14 35.23
CA ILE A 76 27.60 17.39 34.97
C ILE A 76 26.17 17.23 35.51
N PRO A 77 25.84 17.84 36.66
CA PRO A 77 24.47 17.84 37.16
C PRO A 77 23.59 18.72 36.27
N LEU A 78 22.32 18.34 36.07
CA LEU A 78 21.38 19.12 35.23
C LEU A 78 21.16 20.55 35.75
N SER A 79 21.32 20.78 37.06
CA SER A 79 21.29 22.11 37.69
C SER A 79 22.34 23.09 37.14
N THR A 80 23.45 22.60 36.56
CA THR A 80 24.46 23.42 35.87
C THR A 80 23.86 24.26 34.74
N PHE A 81 22.73 23.81 34.17
CA PHE A 81 22.04 24.46 33.06
C PHE A 81 20.76 25.22 33.51
N GLY A 82 20.59 25.48 34.81
CA GLY A 82 19.43 26.18 35.36
C GLY A 82 18.14 25.35 35.40
N LEU A 83 18.25 24.03 35.22
CA LEU A 83 17.13 23.09 35.35
C LEU A 83 16.92 22.77 36.84
N ASN A 84 16.03 23.52 37.49
CA ASN A 84 15.71 23.28 38.90
C ASN A 84 14.98 21.95 39.06
N THR A 85 15.69 20.96 39.60
CA THR A 85 15.16 19.64 39.95
C THR A 85 14.33 19.73 41.23
N GLU A 86 13.10 20.25 41.15
CA GLU A 86 12.12 20.06 42.21
C GLU A 86 11.82 18.55 42.34
N LEU A 87 12.24 17.98 43.48
CA LEU A 87 12.53 16.56 43.72
C LEU A 87 11.41 15.53 43.44
N ASN A 88 10.20 15.98 43.07
CA ASN A 88 9.03 15.14 42.86
C ASN A 88 8.56 15.05 41.39
N SER A 89 9.29 15.66 40.44
CA SER A 89 8.78 15.85 39.06
C SER A 89 9.51 15.10 37.94
N ILE A 90 10.79 14.71 38.10
CA ILE A 90 11.54 13.92 37.10
C ILE A 90 11.45 12.43 37.44
N VAL A 91 10.60 11.70 36.73
CA VAL A 91 10.38 10.26 36.99
C VAL A 91 11.48 9.37 36.38
N SER A 92 12.10 9.80 35.28
CA SER A 92 13.23 9.09 34.65
C SER A 92 13.92 10.00 33.63
N ILE A 93 15.17 9.70 33.29
CA ILE A 93 15.91 10.37 32.20
C ILE A 93 16.29 9.31 31.18
N LYS A 94 16.01 9.56 29.89
CA LYS A 94 16.38 8.68 28.78
C LYS A 94 17.23 9.44 27.76
N LEU A 95 18.32 8.80 27.31
CA LEU A 95 19.17 9.32 26.26
C LEU A 95 18.59 8.98 24.88
N GLN A 96 18.38 9.99 24.05
CA GLN A 96 17.97 9.85 22.65
C GLN A 96 19.18 10.13 21.74
N THR A 97 19.67 9.08 21.08
CA THR A 97 20.74 9.18 20.08
C THR A 97 20.21 9.84 18.81
N LEU A 98 20.73 11.02 18.48
CA LEU A 98 20.49 11.69 17.20
C LEU A 98 21.38 11.06 16.11
N PRO A 99 20.96 11.04 14.83
CA PRO A 99 21.80 10.54 13.75
C PRO A 99 23.09 11.38 13.63
N GLU A 100 24.24 10.72 13.40
CA GLU A 100 25.52 11.42 13.15
C GLU A 100 25.41 12.28 11.88
N LEU A 101 25.45 13.61 12.02
CA LEU A 101 25.44 14.53 10.87
C LEU A 101 26.71 14.44 9.99
N SER A 102 27.73 13.69 10.42
CA SER A 102 29.01 13.49 9.74
C SER A 102 29.03 12.36 8.70
N SER A 103 27.98 11.53 8.59
CA SER A 103 28.01 10.36 7.69
C SER A 103 26.83 10.30 6.73
N LEU A 104 26.76 11.25 5.79
CA LEU A 104 26.43 10.85 4.42
C LEU A 104 27.68 10.17 3.82
N ASP A 105 27.45 9.28 2.85
CA ASP A 105 28.43 8.42 2.19
C ASP A 105 29.12 7.33 3.03
N LYS A 106 28.49 6.15 3.06
CA LYS A 106 29.19 4.85 3.21
C LYS A 106 29.33 4.08 1.89
N THR A 107 29.14 4.76 0.75
CA THR A 107 29.14 4.15 -0.59
C THR A 107 30.06 4.82 -1.61
N ILE A 108 30.84 5.84 -1.23
CA ILE A 108 31.84 6.45 -2.11
C ILE A 108 33.25 6.19 -1.57
N THR A 109 33.96 5.29 -2.24
CA THR A 109 35.39 5.08 -2.04
C THR A 109 36.22 6.04 -2.88
N ILE A 110 37.41 6.40 -2.35
CA ILE A 110 38.61 6.95 -3.02
C ILE A 110 38.94 8.42 -2.71
N SER A 111 40.23 8.62 -2.45
CA SER A 111 41.01 9.85 -2.27
C SER A 111 40.90 10.59 -0.94
N GLU A 112 42.06 10.78 -0.32
CA GLU A 112 42.26 11.49 0.93
C GLU A 112 42.24 13.02 0.72
N SER A 113 42.25 13.76 1.83
CA SER A 113 42.56 15.20 1.93
C SER A 113 41.47 16.21 1.50
N LYS A 114 40.48 16.38 2.37
CA LYS A 114 40.09 17.72 2.86
C LYS A 114 39.84 17.62 4.37
N LYS A 115 40.34 18.59 5.14
CA LYS A 115 40.05 18.69 6.58
C LYS A 115 38.60 19.14 6.76
N TYR A 116 37.67 18.20 6.81
CA TYR A 116 36.28 18.50 7.14
C TYR A 116 36.22 19.12 8.54
N GLN A 117 35.72 20.36 8.62
CA GLN A 117 35.40 20.98 9.90
C GLN A 117 34.35 20.11 10.60
N GLN A 118 34.53 19.92 11.90
CA GLN A 118 33.75 19.00 12.70
C GLN A 118 32.26 19.36 12.62
N SER A 119 31.44 18.44 12.12
CA SER A 119 29.99 18.58 12.18
C SER A 119 29.58 18.72 13.65
N PRO A 120 28.69 19.67 14.02
CA PRO A 120 28.30 19.84 15.40
C PRO A 120 27.60 18.57 15.95
N LEU A 121 28.19 17.96 16.97
CA LEU A 121 27.61 16.79 17.66
C LEU A 121 26.46 17.24 18.55
N TYR A 122 25.26 16.72 18.30
CA TYR A 122 24.09 16.90 19.16
C TYR A 122 23.72 15.60 19.87
N PHE A 123 23.22 15.71 21.09
CA PHE A 123 22.49 14.64 21.78
C PHE A 123 21.26 15.20 22.49
N ALA A 124 20.27 14.35 22.73
CA ALA A 124 19.01 14.75 23.37
C ALA A 124 18.74 13.91 24.63
N LEU A 125 18.25 14.55 25.68
CA LEU A 125 17.75 13.90 26.90
C LEU A 125 16.23 14.09 27.00
N GLU A 126 15.49 13.00 27.13
CA GLU A 126 14.06 13.00 27.44
C GLU A 126 13.88 12.95 28.97
N LEU A 127 13.11 13.90 29.50
CA LEU A 127 12.74 13.99 30.91
C LEU A 127 11.31 13.44 31.12
N GLY A 128 11.20 12.46 32.01
CA GLY A 128 9.93 11.94 32.51
C GLY A 128 9.12 13.01 33.28
N GLY A 129 7.82 12.75 33.50
CA GLY A 129 6.96 13.69 34.24
C GLY A 129 6.64 14.98 33.47
N GLU A 130 6.25 14.85 32.20
CA GLU A 130 5.81 15.96 31.30
C GLU A 130 6.83 17.06 30.94
N GLN A 131 8.01 17.09 31.57
CA GLN A 131 9.00 18.16 31.40
C GLN A 131 9.57 18.36 29.98
N GLY A 132 9.67 17.30 29.17
CA GLY A 132 9.96 17.42 27.72
C GLY A 132 11.30 16.83 27.29
N VAL A 133 11.85 17.35 26.18
CA VAL A 133 13.15 16.92 25.61
C VAL A 133 14.12 18.10 25.58
N ILE A 134 15.36 17.87 25.98
CA ILE A 134 16.44 18.86 26.02
C ILE A 134 17.53 18.46 25.03
N ILE A 135 17.95 19.40 24.18
CA ILE A 135 19.05 19.20 23.23
C ILE A 135 20.32 19.89 23.71
N PHE A 136 21.42 19.15 23.64
CA PHE A 136 22.78 19.61 23.96
C PHE A 136 23.69 19.51 22.73
N LYS A 137 24.70 20.38 22.67
CA LYS A 137 25.76 20.38 21.66
C LYS A 137 27.09 20.16 22.34
N ILE A 138 27.89 19.22 21.82
CA ILE A 138 29.29 19.07 22.21
C ILE A 138 30.11 20.03 21.33
N VAL A 139 30.86 20.92 21.96
CA VAL A 139 31.74 21.89 21.30
C VAL A 139 33.18 21.52 21.66
N GLU A 140 34.04 21.38 20.65
CA GLU A 140 35.46 21.18 20.87
C GLU A 140 36.15 22.54 21.02
N VAL A 141 36.92 22.69 22.09
CA VAL A 141 37.68 23.91 22.40
C VAL A 141 39.08 23.76 21.84
N GLU A 142 39.53 24.76 21.08
CA GLU A 142 40.90 24.87 20.59
C GLU A 142 41.87 24.86 21.78
N GLY A 143 42.58 23.73 21.96
CA GLY A 143 43.34 23.44 23.18
C GLY A 143 43.17 22.00 23.71
N GLY A 144 42.21 21.24 23.19
CA GLY A 144 42.10 19.80 23.46
C GLY A 144 41.07 19.41 24.53
N GLY A 145 40.03 20.22 24.73
CA GLY A 145 38.93 19.92 25.64
C GLY A 145 37.57 19.93 24.96
N SER A 146 36.66 19.06 25.38
CA SER A 146 35.23 19.14 25.05
C SER A 146 34.47 19.95 26.11
N SER A 147 33.59 20.84 25.67
CA SER A 147 32.56 21.49 26.48
C SER A 147 31.16 21.08 25.98
N ILE A 148 30.16 21.18 26.85
CA ILE A 148 28.76 20.89 26.52
C ILE A 148 27.95 22.17 26.68
N GLN A 149 27.24 22.54 25.62
CA GLN A 149 26.35 23.69 25.59
C GLN A 149 24.89 23.22 25.56
N LEU A 150 24.05 23.78 26.44
CA LEU A 150 22.60 23.67 26.32
C LEU A 150 22.17 24.44 25.05
N VAL A 151 21.39 23.79 24.19
CA VAL A 151 20.97 24.36 22.90
C VAL A 151 19.54 24.87 22.96
N LYS A 152 18.59 23.99 23.25
CA LYS A 152 17.17 24.33 23.35
C LYS A 152 16.43 23.31 24.20
N ILE A 153 15.43 23.78 24.94
CA ILE A 153 14.51 22.97 25.75
C ILE A 153 13.17 22.94 25.01
N PHE A 154 12.62 21.76 24.82
CA PHE A 154 11.32 21.54 24.18
C PHE A 154 10.33 20.94 25.20
N PRO A 155 9.59 21.79 25.94
CA PRO A 155 8.63 21.32 26.92
C PRO A 155 7.51 20.51 26.24
N PHE A 156 6.99 19.50 26.95
CA PHE A 156 5.94 18.57 26.48
C PHE A 156 6.29 17.69 25.25
N ALA A 157 7.53 17.77 24.74
CA ALA A 157 8.03 16.81 23.75
C ALA A 157 8.24 15.41 24.38
N SER A 158 8.00 14.36 23.59
CA SER A 158 8.36 12.97 23.90
C SER A 158 9.63 12.55 23.17
N ARG A 159 9.83 13.02 21.93
CA ARG A 159 11.00 12.71 21.12
C ARG A 159 11.39 13.89 20.25
N ALA A 160 12.69 14.12 20.09
CA ALA A 160 13.24 15.06 19.12
C ALA A 160 14.17 14.35 18.13
N THR A 161 14.22 14.81 16.88
CA THR A 161 15.18 14.33 15.88
C THR A 161 15.56 15.48 14.95
N ILE A 162 16.84 15.61 14.64
CA ILE A 162 17.36 16.64 13.73
C ILE A 162 17.64 15.96 12.38
N ILE A 163 17.06 16.48 11.31
CA ILE A 163 17.29 16.04 9.94
C ILE A 163 18.06 17.17 9.22
N PRO A 164 19.29 16.93 8.72
CA PRO A 164 20.01 17.93 7.94
C PRO A 164 19.26 18.25 6.64
N LEU A 165 19.29 19.52 6.23
CA LEU A 165 18.74 19.94 4.95
C LEU A 165 19.71 19.56 3.82
N ILE A 166 19.33 18.55 3.02
CA ILE A 166 20.09 18.17 1.83
C ILE A 166 19.83 19.21 0.73
N SER A 167 20.89 19.83 0.21
CA SER A 167 20.85 20.53 -1.07
C SER A 167 20.81 19.51 -2.21
N SER A 168 19.94 19.70 -3.19
CA SER A 168 19.97 18.92 -4.43
C SER A 168 21.20 19.29 -5.24
N GLU A 169 22.33 18.62 -4.99
CA GLU A 169 23.57 18.76 -5.78
C GLU A 169 23.47 17.97 -7.09
N GLN A 170 22.47 18.28 -7.90
CA GLN A 170 22.41 18.00 -9.33
C GLN A 170 21.85 19.24 -10.04
N GLU A 171 22.34 19.50 -11.25
CA GLU A 171 21.99 20.67 -12.10
C GLU A 171 22.58 22.04 -11.66
N SER A 172 23.92 22.15 -11.67
CA SER A 172 24.61 22.91 -12.72
C SER A 172 26.11 23.04 -12.41
N ASN A 173 26.96 22.71 -13.39
CA ASN A 173 28.28 23.33 -13.44
C ASN A 173 28.10 24.83 -13.74
N GLU A 174 29.04 25.67 -13.28
CA GLU A 174 29.06 27.13 -13.49
C GLU A 174 28.22 28.02 -12.54
N PHE A 175 28.23 27.75 -11.22
CA PHE A 175 28.16 28.86 -10.26
C PHE A 175 29.18 28.73 -9.12
N HIS A 176 30.10 29.69 -9.03
CA HIS A 176 30.98 29.88 -7.87
C HIS A 176 30.18 30.43 -6.68
N LEU A 177 29.49 29.55 -5.96
CA LEU A 177 28.91 29.82 -4.65
C LEU A 177 29.75 29.17 -3.56
N ASP A 178 29.99 29.89 -2.47
CA ASP A 178 30.76 29.40 -1.32
C ASP A 178 30.13 28.12 -0.75
N GLN A 179 30.86 27.00 -0.84
CA GLN A 179 30.43 25.67 -0.36
C GLN A 179 30.17 25.58 1.16
N LYS A 180 30.29 26.71 1.90
CA LYS A 180 30.08 26.80 3.35
C LYS A 180 28.61 26.74 3.78
N ASP A 181 27.67 27.13 2.93
CA ASP A 181 26.26 27.28 3.33
C ASP A 181 25.37 26.04 3.17
N ASN A 182 25.84 24.98 2.49
CA ASN A 182 25.02 23.78 2.27
C ASN A 182 24.73 22.97 3.54
N PHE A 183 25.52 23.15 4.61
CA PHE A 183 25.37 22.40 5.87
C PHE A 183 24.91 23.27 7.07
N ASN A 184 24.49 24.52 6.82
CA ASN A 184 24.17 25.46 7.90
C ASN A 184 22.76 25.32 8.49
N PHE A 185 21.86 24.55 7.87
CA PHE A 185 20.45 24.44 8.28
C PHE A 185 20.00 23.00 8.52
N GLY A 186 19.08 22.82 9.46
CA GLY A 186 18.51 21.54 9.83
C GLY A 186 17.08 21.67 10.33
N MET A 187 16.28 20.65 10.09
CA MET A 187 14.90 20.56 10.53
C MET A 187 14.84 19.78 11.85
N ALA A 188 14.36 20.41 12.92
CA ALA A 188 14.06 19.70 14.15
C ALA A 188 12.60 19.21 14.11
N VAL A 189 12.47 17.89 14.17
CA VAL A 189 11.23 17.13 14.25
C VAL A 189 10.94 16.86 15.71
N MET A 190 9.83 17.38 16.22
CA MET A 190 9.40 17.19 17.61
C MET A 190 8.09 16.41 17.64
N PHE A 191 8.09 15.30 18.36
CA PHE A 191 6.89 14.56 18.72
C PHE A 191 6.42 15.08 20.08
N THR A 192 5.16 15.52 20.21
CA THR A 192 4.58 15.79 21.54
C THR A 192 4.18 14.48 22.22
N LYS A 193 3.92 14.53 23.53
CA LYS A 193 3.14 13.48 24.19
C LYS A 193 1.70 13.47 23.62
N PRO A 194 1.02 12.31 23.58
CA PRO A 194 -0.32 12.22 23.03
C PRO A 194 -1.32 12.96 23.92
N GLN A 195 -2.06 13.89 23.34
CA GLN A 195 -3.12 14.63 24.03
C GLN A 195 -4.49 14.17 23.52
N SER A 196 -5.46 14.06 24.43
CA SER A 196 -6.86 13.86 24.08
C SER A 196 -7.44 15.20 23.63
N ILE A 197 -7.78 15.32 22.35
CA ILE A 197 -8.47 16.50 21.83
C ILE A 197 -9.97 16.29 22.05
N PRO A 198 -10.68 17.19 22.76
CA PRO A 198 -12.14 17.16 22.80
C PRO A 198 -12.65 17.52 21.40
N TYR A 199 -13.43 16.62 20.80
CA TYR A 199 -13.99 16.80 19.46
C TYR A 199 -15.35 17.48 19.58
N GLU A 200 -15.50 18.69 19.04
CA GLU A 200 -16.77 19.43 19.11
C GLU A 200 -17.83 18.93 18.11
N ASP A 201 -17.40 18.32 16.98
CA ASP A 201 -18.26 18.01 15.84
C ASP A 201 -18.59 16.50 15.64
N GLN A 202 -18.92 15.74 16.70
CA GLN A 202 -19.70 14.49 16.56
C GLN A 202 -20.58 14.20 17.79
N ALA A 203 -21.83 13.77 17.54
CA ALA A 203 -22.80 13.40 18.57
C ALA A 203 -22.49 12.06 19.30
N ASP A 204 -21.45 11.34 18.88
CA ASP A 204 -21.04 10.04 19.44
C ASP A 204 -19.94 10.21 20.51
N GLY A 205 -20.33 10.67 21.70
CA GLY A 205 -19.44 10.90 22.86
C GLY A 205 -18.86 9.65 23.53
N LYS A 206 -18.31 8.67 22.77
CA LYS A 206 -17.80 7.39 23.30
C LYS A 206 -16.33 7.05 23.04
N HIS A 207 -15.61 7.79 22.20
CA HIS A 207 -14.20 7.53 21.94
C HIS A 207 -13.30 8.77 22.04
N GLN A 208 -12.70 8.97 23.22
CA GLN A 208 -11.54 9.85 23.37
C GLN A 208 -10.34 9.23 22.63
N GLN A 209 -10.05 9.72 21.42
CA GLN A 209 -8.85 9.31 20.68
C GLN A 209 -7.61 10.08 21.14
N LYS A 210 -6.47 9.40 21.18
CA LYS A 210 -5.17 9.98 21.54
C LYS A 210 -4.46 10.45 20.28
N VAL A 211 -4.25 11.76 20.15
CA VAL A 211 -3.63 12.36 18.97
C VAL A 211 -2.20 12.79 19.31
N PHE A 212 -1.25 12.52 18.42
CA PHE A 212 0.13 12.99 18.56
C PHE A 212 0.33 14.21 17.66
N ALA A 213 0.81 15.33 18.20
CA ALA A 213 1.25 16.45 17.38
C ALA A 213 2.71 16.24 17.00
N ILE A 214 3.02 16.32 15.71
CA ILE A 214 4.37 16.58 15.24
C ILE A 214 4.50 18.08 14.99
N LYS A 215 5.39 18.71 15.76
CA LYS A 215 5.81 20.10 15.53
C LYS A 215 7.09 20.06 14.68
N LEU A 216 7.03 20.71 13.53
CA LEU A 216 8.13 20.78 12.57
C LEU A 216 8.60 22.23 12.47
N ALA A 217 9.89 22.46 12.72
CA ALA A 217 10.51 23.77 12.61
C ALA A 217 11.92 23.64 12.03
N ILE A 218 12.31 24.64 11.24
CA ILE A 218 13.60 24.69 10.54
C ILE A 218 14.48 25.74 11.21
N PHE A 219 15.69 25.32 11.57
CA PHE A 219 16.64 26.08 12.36
C PHE A 219 17.98 26.16 11.62
N HIS A 220 18.72 27.24 11.86
CA HIS A 220 20.13 27.27 11.56
C HIS A 220 20.88 26.38 12.57
N LEU A 221 21.64 25.38 12.13
CA LEU A 221 22.28 24.39 13.01
C LEU A 221 23.23 25.05 14.01
N ASN A 222 24.06 26.01 13.59
CA ASN A 222 24.99 26.66 14.52
C ASN A 222 24.37 27.65 15.51
N SER A 223 23.41 28.50 15.10
CA SER A 223 22.83 29.55 15.95
C SER A 223 21.48 29.21 16.58
N TRP A 224 20.80 28.16 16.11
CA TRP A 224 19.43 27.78 16.48
C TRP A 224 18.38 28.90 16.36
N ALA A 225 18.67 29.91 15.53
CA ALA A 225 17.69 30.87 15.07
C ALA A 225 16.65 30.16 14.18
N GLU A 226 15.37 30.43 14.46
CA GLU A 226 14.25 29.97 13.64
C GLU A 226 14.16 30.81 12.37
N ILE A 227 14.01 30.16 11.21
CA ILE A 227 13.80 30.87 9.95
C ILE A 227 12.34 31.31 9.89
N THR A 228 12.09 32.58 10.18
CA THR A 228 10.76 33.19 10.35
C THR A 228 9.86 33.17 9.11
N SER A 229 10.35 32.71 7.95
CA SER A 229 9.57 32.60 6.71
C SER A 229 8.67 31.35 6.62
N ILE A 230 8.80 30.41 7.55
CA ILE A 230 7.87 29.27 7.68
C ILE A 230 7.10 29.45 8.99
N SER A 231 5.82 29.81 8.89
CA SER A 231 4.91 29.71 10.04
C SER A 231 5.01 28.30 10.63
N SER A 232 5.29 28.18 11.92
CA SER A 232 5.51 26.93 12.66
C SER A 232 4.21 26.11 12.78
N LYS A 233 3.76 25.57 11.65
CA LYS A 233 2.54 24.77 11.53
C LYS A 233 2.80 23.38 12.08
N SER A 234 2.17 23.09 13.22
CA SER A 234 2.05 21.75 13.78
C SER A 234 1.14 20.90 12.90
N ILE A 235 1.52 19.65 12.68
CA ILE A 235 0.69 18.63 12.02
C ILE A 235 0.20 17.67 13.10
N LEU A 236 -1.10 17.38 13.14
CA LEU A 236 -1.62 16.30 13.98
C LEU A 236 -1.59 15.00 13.19
N LEU A 237 -1.01 13.97 13.80
CA LEU A 237 -1.16 12.60 13.37
C LEU A 237 -2.11 11.91 14.36
N GLU A 238 -3.28 11.52 13.87
CA GLU A 238 -4.22 10.70 14.64
C GLU A 238 -3.77 9.24 14.51
N PHE A 239 -3.28 8.67 15.61
CA PHE A 239 -2.93 7.27 15.70
C PHE A 239 -4.02 6.51 16.45
N GLY A 240 -4.92 5.88 15.69
CA GLY A 240 -6.02 5.05 16.18
C GLY A 240 -6.28 3.86 15.25
N SER A 241 -7.44 3.19 15.41
CA SER A 241 -7.85 2.06 14.55
C SER A 241 -7.98 2.41 13.06
N LYS A 242 -8.11 3.71 12.75
CA LYS A 242 -7.78 4.31 11.46
C LYS A 242 -6.68 5.35 11.70
N THR A 243 -5.48 5.14 11.16
CA THR A 243 -4.38 6.10 11.26
C THR A 243 -4.53 7.17 10.17
N SER A 244 -4.97 8.38 10.55
CA SER A 244 -5.19 9.49 9.62
C SER A 244 -4.38 10.72 9.97
N ILE A 245 -3.94 11.46 8.96
CA ILE A 245 -3.19 12.71 9.13
C ILE A 245 -4.11 13.89 8.86
N ALA A 246 -4.00 14.92 9.70
CA ALA A 246 -4.69 16.19 9.49
C ALA A 246 -3.75 17.36 9.82
N PRO A 247 -3.48 18.27 8.88
CA PRO A 247 -2.76 19.50 9.20
C PRO A 247 -3.64 20.38 10.11
N ILE A 248 -3.03 21.06 11.07
CA ILE A 248 -3.72 22.13 11.81
C ILE A 248 -3.40 23.47 11.13
N ASN A 249 -4.39 24.37 11.11
CA ASN A 249 -4.12 25.77 10.82
C ASN A 249 -3.51 26.47 12.05
N SER A 250 -2.98 27.67 11.88
CA SER A 250 -2.48 28.51 13.00
C SER A 250 -3.50 28.74 14.11
N ASN A 251 -4.78 28.58 13.81
CA ASN A 251 -5.91 28.89 14.70
C ASN A 251 -6.46 27.63 15.40
N GLY A 252 -5.70 26.53 15.45
CA GLY A 252 -6.10 25.27 16.12
C GLY A 252 -7.12 24.40 15.36
N LYS A 253 -7.80 24.93 14.34
CA LYS A 253 -8.74 24.17 13.51
C LYS A 253 -8.02 23.20 12.55
N LEU A 254 -8.54 21.98 12.45
CA LEU A 254 -8.12 20.96 11.47
C LEU A 254 -8.41 21.46 10.04
N VAL A 255 -7.45 21.31 9.13
CA VAL A 255 -7.51 21.89 7.77
C VAL A 255 -8.21 20.94 6.79
N LYS A 256 -7.90 19.65 6.85
CA LYS A 256 -8.60 18.54 6.18
C LYS A 256 -8.05 17.21 6.73
N ARG A 257 -8.90 16.22 6.96
CA ARG A 257 -8.46 14.83 7.18
C ARG A 257 -7.98 14.29 5.83
N LEU A 258 -6.80 13.66 5.77
CA LEU A 258 -6.44 12.82 4.62
C LEU A 258 -7.48 11.69 4.52
N ASP A 259 -7.92 11.40 3.30
CA ASP A 259 -9.04 10.49 3.04
C ASP A 259 -9.00 9.22 3.89
N ASP A 260 -10.15 8.85 4.44
CA ASP A 260 -10.40 7.62 5.21
C ASP A 260 -10.05 6.31 4.46
N ARG A 261 -9.66 6.42 3.18
CA ARG A 261 -9.17 5.34 2.30
C ARG A 261 -7.80 4.79 2.73
N TRP A 262 -6.98 5.56 3.43
CA TRP A 262 -5.59 5.20 3.70
C TRP A 262 -5.31 4.97 5.19
N THR A 263 -4.59 3.90 5.48
CA THR A 263 -4.00 3.63 6.80
C THR A 263 -2.49 3.65 6.67
N ILE A 264 -1.82 4.48 7.45
CA ILE A 264 -0.39 4.78 7.32
C ILE A 264 0.43 3.78 8.15
N ASP A 265 1.41 3.14 7.52
CA ASP A 265 2.42 2.29 8.18
C ASP A 265 3.60 3.16 8.64
N ARG A 266 4.12 4.01 7.76
CA ARG A 266 5.31 4.85 8.00
C ARG A 266 5.18 6.19 7.32
N PHE A 267 5.93 7.16 7.83
CA PHE A 267 6.10 8.45 7.20
C PHE A 267 7.57 8.87 7.26
N GLU A 268 8.02 9.56 6.22
CA GLU A 268 9.31 10.22 6.13
C GLU A 268 9.09 11.70 5.82
N ILE A 269 9.99 12.55 6.31
CA ILE A 269 9.89 14.00 6.12
C ILE A 269 11.06 14.41 5.24
N LEU A 270 10.75 14.90 4.05
CA LEU A 270 11.71 15.33 3.04
C LEU A 270 11.84 16.86 3.13
N PRO A 271 12.90 17.40 3.76
CA PRO A 271 13.14 18.83 3.82
C PRO A 271 13.67 19.31 2.45
N ILE A 272 13.14 20.41 1.94
CA ILE A 272 13.42 20.92 0.59
C ILE A 272 13.87 22.39 0.69
N ARG A 273 15.01 22.69 0.07
CA ARG A 273 15.54 24.05 -0.13
C ARG A 273 15.34 24.43 -1.59
N THR A 274 14.55 25.46 -1.88
CA THR A 274 14.44 26.05 -3.23
C THR A 274 15.04 27.44 -3.26
N LEU A 275 15.72 27.77 -4.36
CA LEU A 275 16.11 29.14 -4.68
C LEU A 275 14.88 29.85 -5.26
N ILE A 276 14.55 31.05 -4.78
CA ILE A 276 13.49 31.88 -5.36
C ILE A 276 14.04 33.30 -5.55
N TYR A 277 14.01 33.79 -6.79
CA TYR A 277 14.36 35.16 -7.09
C TYR A 277 13.33 36.12 -6.47
N ASN A 278 13.75 36.93 -5.49
CA ASN A 278 12.86 37.89 -4.85
C ASN A 278 12.89 39.22 -5.64
N THR A 279 11.88 39.39 -6.49
CA THR A 279 11.66 40.57 -7.35
C THR A 279 11.62 41.90 -6.61
N ARG A 280 11.30 41.93 -5.31
CA ARG A 280 11.31 43.16 -4.49
C ARG A 280 12.69 43.53 -3.97
N THR A 281 13.61 42.58 -3.89
CA THR A 281 14.96 42.78 -3.33
C THR A 281 16.09 42.64 -4.34
N GLY A 282 15.78 42.22 -5.57
CA GLY A 282 16.77 42.01 -6.65
C GLY A 282 17.81 40.95 -6.31
N ARG A 283 17.47 40.00 -5.44
CA ARG A 283 18.38 38.96 -4.91
C ARG A 283 17.63 37.64 -4.78
N ASP A 284 18.36 36.56 -4.99
CA ASP A 284 17.89 35.22 -4.69
C ASP A 284 17.73 35.02 -3.18
N GLN A 285 16.62 34.39 -2.80
CA GLN A 285 16.32 34.03 -1.43
C GLN A 285 16.01 32.54 -1.35
N TYR A 286 16.67 31.83 -0.43
CA TYR A 286 16.37 30.44 -0.16
C TYR A 286 15.04 30.33 0.58
N ARG A 287 14.06 29.66 -0.04
CA ARG A 287 12.83 29.25 0.63
C ARG A 287 12.99 27.80 1.08
N PHE A 288 12.88 27.60 2.39
CA PHE A 288 12.85 26.28 2.99
C PHE A 288 11.39 25.81 3.08
N THR A 289 11.16 24.52 2.80
CA THR A 289 9.87 23.83 2.92
C THR A 289 10.12 22.38 3.32
N TYR A 290 9.08 21.60 3.57
CA TYR A 290 9.19 20.14 3.62
C TYR A 290 7.97 19.50 2.93
N LYS A 291 8.16 18.29 2.42
CA LYS A 291 7.09 17.39 1.99
C LYS A 291 7.05 16.19 2.92
N LEU A 292 5.86 15.65 3.15
CA LEU A 292 5.69 14.37 3.84
C LEU A 292 5.55 13.27 2.78
N LEU A 293 6.41 12.27 2.87
CA LEU A 293 6.29 11.00 2.15
C LEU A 293 5.59 10.02 3.10
N LEU A 294 4.39 9.58 2.74
CA LEU A 294 3.59 8.65 3.53
C LEU A 294 3.57 7.30 2.81
N THR A 295 3.82 6.21 3.54
CA THR A 295 3.67 4.85 3.03
C THR A 295 2.55 4.16 3.80
N THR A 296 1.57 3.62 3.09
CA THR A 296 0.36 3.04 3.67
C THR A 296 0.44 1.52 3.76
N ILE A 297 -0.31 0.93 4.70
CA ILE A 297 -0.36 -0.52 4.96
C ILE A 297 -0.83 -1.29 3.72
N ASP A 298 -1.71 -0.69 2.91
CA ASP A 298 -2.22 -1.27 1.68
C ASP A 298 -1.26 -1.19 0.48
N GLY A 299 -0.11 -0.50 0.64
CA GLY A 299 0.97 -0.42 -0.34
C GLY A 299 0.93 0.81 -1.25
N THR A 300 0.34 1.93 -0.79
CA THR A 300 0.39 3.21 -1.52
C THR A 300 1.50 4.10 -0.99
N ILE A 301 2.04 4.94 -1.87
CA ILE A 301 2.96 6.01 -1.53
C ILE A 301 2.27 7.34 -1.83
N VAL A 302 2.17 8.21 -0.84
CA VAL A 302 1.46 9.50 -0.94
C VAL A 302 2.40 10.62 -0.54
N VAL A 303 2.61 11.60 -1.42
CA VAL A 303 3.38 12.80 -1.09
C VAL A 303 2.45 13.97 -0.84
N THR A 304 2.53 14.55 0.35
CA THR A 304 1.70 15.69 0.76
C THR A 304 2.52 16.93 1.10
N ASN A 305 1.93 18.10 0.84
CA ASN A 305 2.47 19.40 1.25
C ASN A 305 2.03 19.77 2.69
N LEU A 306 2.64 20.83 3.23
CA LEU A 306 2.35 21.47 4.53
C LEU A 306 0.86 21.72 4.86
N MET A 307 0.01 21.79 3.84
CA MET A 307 -1.43 22.07 3.96
C MET A 307 -2.31 20.83 3.77
N GLY A 308 -1.73 19.61 3.76
CA GLY A 308 -2.46 18.36 3.55
C GLY A 308 -2.92 18.11 2.11
N LYS A 309 -2.68 19.05 1.19
CA LYS A 309 -2.87 18.82 -0.25
C LYS A 309 -1.92 17.71 -0.69
N ILE A 310 -2.49 16.65 -1.26
CA ILE A 310 -1.76 15.58 -1.94
C ILE A 310 -1.18 16.17 -3.23
N ASN A 311 0.13 16.01 -3.42
CA ASN A 311 0.81 16.40 -4.66
C ASN A 311 0.69 15.30 -5.71
N TRP A 312 0.94 14.06 -5.27
CA TRP A 312 0.76 12.85 -6.04
C TRP A 312 0.58 11.68 -5.08
N ALA A 313 -0.09 10.64 -5.57
CA ALA A 313 -0.18 9.33 -4.93
C ALA A 313 0.20 8.26 -5.97
N ARG A 314 0.85 7.19 -5.52
CA ARG A 314 1.32 6.10 -6.37
C ARG A 314 0.96 4.75 -5.74
N GLU A 315 0.35 3.89 -6.54
CA GLU A 315 -0.19 2.59 -6.14
C GLU A 315 0.84 1.47 -6.33
N GLU A 316 1.89 1.45 -5.49
CA GLU A 316 2.97 0.44 -5.59
C GLU A 316 2.49 -0.99 -5.29
N ALA A 317 1.32 -1.15 -4.66
CA ALA A 317 0.67 -2.45 -4.45
C ALA A 317 0.50 -3.24 -5.77
N LEU A 318 0.34 -2.55 -6.91
CA LEU A 318 0.23 -3.15 -8.24
C LEU A 318 1.55 -3.78 -8.75
N SER A 319 2.69 -3.60 -8.06
CA SER A 319 3.94 -4.29 -8.38
C SER A 319 3.89 -5.80 -8.05
N GLU A 320 3.09 -6.22 -7.06
CA GLU A 320 2.95 -7.61 -6.63
C GLU A 320 1.51 -8.11 -6.82
N ILE A 321 1.06 -8.21 -8.08
CA ILE A 321 -0.22 -8.81 -8.47
C ILE A 321 -0.13 -10.34 -8.37
N ASN A 322 -1.00 -10.95 -7.56
CA ASN A 322 -1.07 -12.40 -7.40
C ASN A 322 -2.09 -13.07 -8.35
N ASN A 323 -3.20 -12.39 -8.61
CA ASN A 323 -4.24 -12.91 -9.52
C ASN A 323 -4.90 -11.76 -10.27
N LEU A 324 -5.26 -12.01 -11.52
CA LEU A 324 -5.88 -11.04 -12.42
C LEU A 324 -6.94 -11.77 -13.25
N ILE A 325 -8.12 -11.14 -13.37
CA ILE A 325 -9.19 -11.55 -14.28
C ILE A 325 -9.67 -10.35 -15.09
N MET A 326 -10.29 -10.62 -16.23
CA MET A 326 -10.96 -9.61 -17.05
C MET A 326 -12.43 -9.98 -17.16
N LEU A 327 -13.32 -9.01 -16.98
CA LEU A 327 -14.76 -9.16 -17.18
C LEU A 327 -15.26 -8.17 -18.22
N ASP A 328 -16.28 -8.57 -18.97
CA ASP A 328 -17.02 -7.67 -19.83
C ASP A 328 -17.78 -6.65 -18.98
N LEU A 329 -17.80 -5.40 -19.44
CA LEU A 329 -18.58 -4.33 -18.84
C LEU A 329 -20.08 -4.59 -18.98
N PRO A 330 -20.94 -3.92 -18.18
CA PRO A 330 -22.39 -4.02 -18.34
C PRO A 330 -22.85 -3.51 -19.71
N LEU A 331 -24.03 -3.99 -20.09
CA LEU A 331 -24.72 -3.59 -21.31
C LEU A 331 -25.09 -2.11 -21.27
N SER A 332 -25.19 -1.50 -22.45
CA SER A 332 -25.78 -0.16 -22.58
C SER A 332 -27.27 -0.21 -22.23
N GLN A 333 -27.88 0.92 -21.90
CA GLN A 333 -29.33 1.00 -21.70
C GLN A 333 -30.10 0.57 -22.97
N THR A 334 -29.54 0.86 -24.15
CA THR A 334 -30.10 0.41 -25.44
C THR A 334 -30.01 -1.11 -25.63
N ASP A 335 -28.91 -1.75 -25.24
CA ASP A 335 -28.76 -3.21 -25.34
C ASP A 335 -29.59 -3.93 -24.27
N ALA A 336 -29.71 -3.37 -23.07
CA ALA A 336 -30.58 -3.88 -22.01
C ALA A 336 -32.05 -3.87 -22.44
N ASN A 337 -32.52 -2.78 -23.04
CA ASN A 337 -33.88 -2.70 -23.62
C ASN A 337 -34.09 -3.71 -24.75
N LEU A 338 -33.02 -4.09 -25.48
CA LEU A 338 -33.09 -5.15 -26.48
C LEU A 338 -33.15 -6.54 -25.82
N GLU A 339 -32.41 -6.81 -24.74
CA GLU A 339 -32.59 -8.04 -23.96
C GLU A 339 -34.02 -8.14 -23.41
N GLU A 340 -34.58 -7.07 -22.83
CA GLU A 340 -35.98 -7.01 -22.37
C GLU A 340 -37.00 -7.21 -23.51
N GLU A 341 -36.71 -6.82 -24.77
CA GLU A 341 -37.61 -7.08 -25.91
C GLU A 341 -37.75 -8.58 -26.20
N TYR A 342 -36.68 -9.35 -26.02
CA TYR A 342 -36.59 -10.77 -26.37
C TYR A 342 -36.60 -11.72 -25.16
N GLU A 343 -36.66 -11.22 -23.92
CA GLU A 343 -36.71 -12.08 -22.75
C GLU A 343 -38.05 -12.82 -22.67
N PHE A 344 -38.03 -14.11 -23.01
CA PHE A 344 -39.22 -14.98 -23.11
C PHE A 344 -39.84 -15.37 -21.75
N ASP A 345 -39.69 -14.56 -20.70
CA ASP A 345 -40.05 -14.98 -19.34
C ASP A 345 -41.55 -14.88 -19.00
N LYS A 346 -42.24 -15.96 -19.38
CA LYS A 346 -43.28 -16.62 -18.57
C LYS A 346 -44.40 -15.73 -18.01
N LYS A 347 -45.17 -15.04 -18.87
CA LYS A 347 -46.59 -14.68 -18.56
C LYS A 347 -47.50 -14.35 -19.76
N THR A 348 -46.95 -14.02 -20.93
CA THR A 348 -47.73 -13.53 -22.09
C THR A 348 -47.53 -14.38 -23.34
N ASN A 349 -48.05 -15.62 -23.34
CA ASN A 349 -48.05 -16.55 -24.49
C ASN A 349 -48.88 -16.08 -25.71
N ASN A 350 -49.25 -14.79 -25.79
CA ASN A 350 -50.01 -14.22 -26.90
C ASN A 350 -49.08 -13.53 -27.90
N VAL A 351 -49.05 -14.03 -29.13
CA VAL A 351 -48.30 -13.43 -30.26
C VAL A 351 -48.63 -11.95 -30.45
N VAL A 352 -49.90 -11.56 -30.25
CA VAL A 352 -50.34 -10.16 -30.31
C VAL A 352 -49.70 -9.31 -29.20
N ALA A 353 -49.54 -9.85 -27.98
CA ALA A 353 -48.90 -9.13 -26.88
C ALA A 353 -47.39 -8.94 -27.16
N MET A 354 -46.72 -9.96 -27.70
CA MET A 354 -45.31 -9.86 -28.15
C MET A 354 -45.16 -8.84 -29.29
N PHE A 355 -46.09 -8.81 -30.25
CA PHE A 355 -46.08 -7.84 -31.35
C PHE A 355 -46.30 -6.40 -30.86
N VAL A 356 -47.24 -6.17 -29.94
CA VAL A 356 -47.46 -4.85 -29.30
C VAL A 356 -46.24 -4.44 -28.46
N HIS A 357 -45.63 -5.38 -27.73
CA HIS A 357 -44.39 -5.13 -26.98
C HIS A 357 -43.27 -4.66 -27.90
N ARG A 358 -43.09 -5.35 -29.03
CA ARG A 358 -42.09 -5.01 -30.05
C ARG A 358 -42.32 -3.65 -30.70
N ILE A 359 -43.55 -3.33 -31.09
CA ILE A 359 -43.89 -1.98 -31.61
C ILE A 359 -43.59 -0.91 -30.56
N LYS A 360 -43.92 -1.16 -29.28
CA LYS A 360 -43.62 -0.23 -28.19
C LYS A 360 -42.12 -0.01 -28.01
N SER A 361 -41.32 -1.09 -27.99
CA SER A 361 -39.85 -1.03 -27.94
C SER A 361 -39.29 -0.20 -29.10
N GLN A 362 -39.68 -0.53 -30.34
CA GLN A 362 -39.21 0.18 -31.55
C GLN A 362 -39.64 1.65 -31.59
N LEU A 363 -40.82 1.99 -31.06
CA LEU A 363 -41.28 3.38 -30.96
C LEU A 363 -40.48 4.17 -29.90
N ILE A 364 -40.12 3.55 -28.78
CA ILE A 364 -39.23 4.15 -27.78
C ILE A 364 -37.84 4.40 -28.37
N GLN A 365 -37.28 3.42 -29.10
CA GLN A 365 -36.00 3.56 -29.81
C GLN A 365 -36.05 4.67 -30.86
N LEU A 366 -37.14 4.78 -31.63
CA LEU A 366 -37.34 5.83 -32.62
C LEU A 366 -37.44 7.23 -31.97
N ILE A 367 -38.15 7.35 -30.84
CA ILE A 367 -38.21 8.60 -30.07
C ILE A 367 -36.82 9.00 -29.57
N GLY A 368 -36.04 8.04 -29.05
CA GLY A 368 -34.65 8.28 -28.61
C GLY A 368 -33.72 8.68 -29.76
N PHE A 369 -33.87 8.09 -30.93
CA PHE A 369 -33.13 8.50 -32.14
C PHE A 369 -33.51 9.92 -32.58
N CYS A 370 -34.81 10.24 -32.59
CA CYS A 370 -35.30 11.57 -32.93
C CYS A 370 -34.79 12.64 -31.94
N SER A 371 -34.83 12.40 -30.62
CA SER A 371 -34.30 13.38 -29.65
C SER A 371 -32.77 13.52 -29.73
N HIS A 372 -32.04 12.41 -29.91
CA HIS A 372 -30.59 12.45 -30.09
C HIS A 372 -30.19 13.23 -31.37
N SER A 373 -30.87 12.99 -32.49
CA SER A 373 -30.64 13.73 -33.74
C SER A 373 -30.99 15.21 -33.64
N GLN A 374 -32.05 15.59 -32.91
CA GLN A 374 -32.36 16.99 -32.62
C GLN A 374 -31.24 17.66 -31.81
N ASN A 375 -30.76 17.01 -30.75
CA ASN A 375 -29.66 17.52 -29.94
C ASN A 375 -28.36 17.63 -30.76
N TRP A 376 -28.03 16.62 -31.57
CA TRP A 376 -26.85 16.64 -32.45
C TRP A 376 -26.93 17.76 -33.49
N LEU A 377 -28.11 18.00 -34.09
CA LEU A 377 -28.34 19.12 -34.99
C LEU A 377 -28.17 20.46 -34.25
N LEU A 378 -28.77 20.63 -33.06
CA LEU A 378 -28.62 21.84 -32.24
C LEU A 378 -27.15 22.13 -31.88
N HIS A 379 -26.39 21.13 -31.43
CA HIS A 379 -24.95 21.28 -31.17
C HIS A 379 -24.16 21.61 -32.45
N SER A 380 -24.53 21.02 -33.59
CA SER A 380 -23.89 21.31 -34.88
C SER A 380 -24.19 22.72 -35.38
N PHE A 381 -25.43 23.20 -35.26
CA PHE A 381 -25.82 24.58 -35.56
C PHE A 381 -25.14 25.57 -34.62
N ASN A 382 -25.04 25.27 -33.32
CA ASN A 382 -24.32 26.11 -32.37
C ASN A 382 -22.82 26.19 -32.68
N ARG A 383 -22.18 25.06 -33.04
CA ARG A 383 -20.78 25.06 -33.54
C ARG A 383 -20.61 25.87 -34.84
N LEU A 384 -21.58 25.83 -35.75
CA LEU A 384 -21.55 26.62 -36.99
C LEU A 384 -21.76 28.12 -36.73
N ASN A 385 -22.60 28.50 -35.76
CA ASN A 385 -22.80 29.89 -35.35
C ASN A 385 -21.57 30.45 -34.61
N LEU A 386 -20.96 29.68 -33.70
CA LEU A 386 -19.67 30.02 -33.10
C LEU A 386 -18.58 30.24 -34.17
N ARG A 387 -18.55 29.39 -35.20
CA ARG A 387 -17.61 29.51 -36.34
C ARG A 387 -17.92 30.68 -37.29
N LYS A 388 -19.15 31.22 -37.30
CA LYS A 388 -19.48 32.49 -37.97
C LYS A 388 -18.98 33.68 -37.14
N ASN A 389 -19.30 33.71 -35.85
CA ASN A 389 -18.87 34.78 -34.95
C ASN A 389 -17.33 34.91 -34.88
N PHE A 390 -16.59 33.80 -35.02
CA PHE A 390 -15.12 33.81 -35.10
C PHE A 390 -14.56 34.23 -36.47
N LYS A 391 -15.40 34.31 -37.51
CA LYS A 391 -15.01 34.73 -38.85
C LYS A 391 -15.21 36.23 -39.05
N ASP A 392 -16.21 36.81 -38.39
CA ASP A 392 -16.47 38.25 -38.39
C ASP A 392 -15.46 39.05 -37.53
N SER A 393 -14.63 38.36 -36.73
CA SER A 393 -13.57 38.96 -35.90
C SER A 393 -12.17 38.92 -36.54
N HIS A 394 -12.03 38.49 -37.80
CA HIS A 394 -10.74 38.32 -38.47
C HIS A 394 -10.68 38.93 -39.89
N GLU A 395 -11.43 39.99 -40.16
CA GLU A 395 -11.08 40.96 -41.22
C GLU A 395 -10.16 42.04 -40.66
N LEU A 396 -8.85 41.74 -40.57
CA LEU A 396 -7.72 42.67 -40.75
C LEU A 396 -6.39 41.94 -40.53
N LEU A 397 -5.46 42.13 -41.48
CA LEU A 397 -4.10 41.58 -41.56
C LEU A 397 -3.99 40.09 -41.93
N ASP A 398 -3.89 39.85 -43.24
CA ASP A 398 -3.19 38.70 -43.81
C ASP A 398 -1.67 38.83 -43.56
N ASP A 399 -1.01 37.72 -43.24
CA ASP A 399 0.23 37.32 -43.94
C ASP A 399 0.53 35.82 -43.71
N GLU A 400 1.20 35.20 -44.68
CA GLU A 400 1.30 33.74 -44.81
C GLU A 400 2.27 33.08 -43.81
N GLN A 401 1.86 31.97 -43.18
CA GLN A 401 2.55 30.68 -43.34
C GLN A 401 1.78 29.47 -42.77
N SER A 402 1.77 28.38 -43.53
CA SER A 402 1.05 27.16 -43.22
C SER A 402 1.86 26.21 -42.31
N SER A 403 1.25 25.78 -41.21
CA SER A 403 1.67 24.59 -40.46
C SER A 403 0.49 24.04 -39.66
N SER A 404 -0.09 22.93 -40.14
CA SER A 404 -1.25 22.30 -39.51
C SER A 404 -0.84 21.36 -38.38
N SER A 405 -0.95 21.83 -37.14
CA SER A 405 -0.95 20.99 -35.94
C SER A 405 -2.22 21.25 -35.13
N ILE A 406 -3.14 20.29 -35.12
CA ILE A 406 -4.34 20.35 -34.29
C ILE A 406 -3.92 20.02 -32.85
N VAL A 407 -3.72 21.07 -32.06
CA VAL A 407 -3.60 20.98 -30.60
C VAL A 407 -4.99 21.21 -30.01
N LEU A 408 -5.44 20.28 -29.16
CA LEU A 408 -6.67 20.42 -28.38
C LEU A 408 -6.31 20.99 -27.00
N ASP A 409 -6.03 22.29 -26.95
CA ASP A 409 -5.88 22.99 -25.68
C ASP A 409 -7.26 23.28 -25.07
N GLN A 410 -7.47 22.80 -23.84
CA GLN A 410 -8.54 23.27 -22.98
C GLN A 410 -8.06 24.54 -22.28
N GLU A 411 -8.49 25.72 -22.74
CA GLU A 411 -8.30 26.96 -21.99
C GLU A 411 -9.59 27.42 -21.30
N GLU A 412 -9.44 27.89 -20.07
CA GLU A 412 -10.50 28.42 -19.21
C GLU A 412 -11.01 29.76 -19.74
N SER A 413 -12.33 29.90 -19.96
CA SER A 413 -12.94 31.19 -20.30
C SER A 413 -13.62 31.83 -19.09
N THR A 414 -12.95 32.79 -18.44
CA THR A 414 -13.56 33.66 -17.43
C THR A 414 -14.26 34.87 -18.07
N ALA A 415 -15.60 34.95 -18.06
CA ALA A 415 -16.32 36.22 -18.21
C ALA A 415 -17.79 36.15 -17.74
N LEU A 416 -18.05 36.80 -16.60
CA LEU A 416 -19.21 37.64 -16.25
C LEU A 416 -20.63 37.30 -16.80
N ASP A 417 -21.44 36.78 -15.90
CA ASP A 417 -22.81 37.24 -15.52
C ASP A 417 -23.82 37.65 -16.62
N ASP A 418 -24.84 36.81 -16.82
CA ASP A 418 -26.23 37.29 -16.70
C ASP A 418 -27.24 36.15 -16.46
N GLY A 419 -27.90 36.17 -15.29
CA GLY A 419 -29.30 35.75 -15.08
C GLY A 419 -29.80 34.35 -15.50
N LYS A 420 -29.94 33.45 -14.51
CA LYS A 420 -30.80 32.24 -14.49
C LYS A 420 -30.48 31.11 -15.50
N PHE A 421 -29.65 30.16 -15.06
CA PHE A 421 -29.94 28.75 -15.26
C PHE A 421 -29.79 27.97 -13.94
N VAL A 422 -30.50 26.85 -13.82
CA VAL A 422 -30.59 26.02 -12.61
C VAL A 422 -29.23 25.46 -12.24
N GLU A 423 -28.94 25.37 -10.93
CA GLU A 423 -27.79 24.68 -10.36
C GLU A 423 -27.83 23.18 -10.73
N ALA A 424 -27.28 22.85 -11.90
CA ALA A 424 -26.71 21.53 -12.13
C ALA A 424 -25.44 21.48 -11.27
N ILE A 425 -25.56 20.84 -10.11
CA ILE A 425 -24.40 20.43 -9.31
C ILE A 425 -23.58 19.49 -10.19
N ASP A 426 -22.28 19.76 -10.35
CA ASP A 426 -21.32 18.82 -10.89
C ASP A 426 -21.18 17.62 -9.92
N GLU A 427 -22.14 16.70 -9.96
CA GLU A 427 -21.89 15.32 -9.54
C GLU A 427 -20.86 14.73 -10.49
N ASP A 428 -19.79 14.13 -9.95
CA ASP A 428 -18.67 13.56 -10.72
C ASP A 428 -19.16 12.88 -12.02
N ASP A 429 -18.58 13.29 -13.16
CA ASP A 429 -18.70 12.58 -14.45
C ASP A 429 -18.00 11.20 -14.33
N SER A 430 -18.62 10.29 -13.56
CA SER A 430 -18.32 8.88 -13.59
C SER A 430 -18.89 8.33 -14.90
N GLU A 431 -18.12 8.49 -15.97
CA GLU A 431 -18.40 7.94 -17.29
C GLU A 431 -19.00 6.53 -17.14
N VAL A 432 -20.24 6.36 -17.58
CA VAL A 432 -20.98 5.13 -17.33
C VAL A 432 -20.27 3.99 -18.07
N LEU A 433 -19.57 3.15 -17.31
CA LEU A 433 -18.72 2.10 -17.86
C LEU A 433 -19.57 1.04 -18.57
N VAL A 434 -19.66 1.17 -19.89
CA VAL A 434 -20.46 0.34 -20.78
C VAL A 434 -19.56 -0.42 -21.74
N ARG A 435 -19.99 -1.63 -22.08
CA ARG A 435 -19.35 -2.50 -23.07
C ARG A 435 -19.40 -1.88 -24.47
N ASP A 436 -18.28 -1.96 -25.20
CA ASP A 436 -18.19 -1.59 -26.61
C ASP A 436 -18.71 -2.71 -27.53
N TYR A 437 -19.02 -2.34 -28.78
CA TYR A 437 -19.53 -3.26 -29.80
C TYR A 437 -18.62 -4.50 -30.03
N PHE A 438 -17.30 -4.34 -29.96
CA PHE A 438 -16.35 -5.44 -30.17
C PHE A 438 -16.03 -6.22 -28.89
N GLY A 439 -16.46 -5.76 -27.72
CA GLY A 439 -16.10 -6.35 -26.43
C GLY A 439 -14.60 -6.26 -26.14
N LEU A 440 -13.93 -5.17 -26.54
CA LEU A 440 -12.55 -4.85 -26.17
C LEU A 440 -12.47 -4.01 -24.89
N HIS A 441 -13.53 -3.26 -24.58
CA HIS A 441 -13.69 -2.50 -23.35
C HIS A 441 -14.13 -3.43 -22.22
N LYS A 442 -13.20 -3.69 -21.30
CA LYS A 442 -13.36 -4.64 -20.20
C LYS A 442 -12.85 -4.02 -18.91
N ILE A 443 -13.28 -4.60 -17.80
CA ILE A 443 -12.75 -4.28 -16.48
C ILE A 443 -11.78 -5.38 -16.04
N ILE A 444 -10.54 -4.97 -15.77
CA ILE A 444 -9.46 -5.77 -15.22
C ILE A 444 -9.61 -5.73 -13.70
N ILE A 445 -9.83 -6.88 -13.07
CA ILE A 445 -9.82 -7.01 -11.61
C ILE A 445 -8.52 -7.68 -11.20
N SER A 446 -7.70 -7.00 -10.41
CA SER A 446 -6.45 -7.53 -9.87
C SER A 446 -6.47 -7.62 -8.35
N ARG A 447 -5.91 -8.70 -7.79
CA ARG A 447 -5.66 -8.90 -6.36
C ARG A 447 -4.16 -8.81 -6.10
N THR A 448 -3.75 -7.88 -5.25
CA THR A 448 -2.36 -7.73 -4.81
C THR A 448 -2.06 -8.61 -3.60
N LYS A 449 -0.76 -8.82 -3.34
CA LYS A 449 -0.27 -9.50 -2.15
C LYS A 449 -0.64 -8.80 -0.83
N THR A 450 -0.77 -7.46 -0.82
CA THR A 450 -1.20 -6.69 0.36
C THR A 450 -2.67 -6.89 0.72
N GLY A 451 -3.46 -7.58 -0.10
CA GLY A 451 -4.91 -7.74 0.08
C GLY A 451 -5.72 -6.58 -0.51
N LYS A 452 -5.11 -5.75 -1.37
CA LYS A 452 -5.82 -4.72 -2.12
C LYS A 452 -6.36 -5.29 -3.43
N ILE A 453 -7.58 -4.90 -3.75
CA ILE A 453 -8.26 -5.21 -5.01
C ILE A 453 -8.35 -3.92 -5.81
N PHE A 454 -8.00 -3.97 -7.08
CA PHE A 454 -8.17 -2.88 -8.03
C PHE A 454 -9.09 -3.31 -9.16
N ALA A 455 -9.92 -2.38 -9.61
CA ALA A 455 -10.59 -2.43 -10.90
C ALA A 455 -10.02 -1.36 -11.82
N MET A 456 -9.58 -1.75 -13.00
CA MET A 456 -9.01 -0.87 -14.02
C MET A 456 -9.70 -1.13 -15.36
N GLU A 457 -9.98 -0.09 -16.14
CA GLU A 457 -10.48 -0.25 -17.50
C GLU A 457 -9.36 -0.64 -18.49
N THR A 458 -9.70 -1.33 -19.58
CA THR A 458 -8.72 -1.73 -20.60
C THR A 458 -8.24 -0.62 -21.53
N PHE A 459 -8.97 0.49 -21.67
CA PHE A 459 -8.60 1.54 -22.63
C PHE A 459 -7.58 2.54 -22.08
N SER A 460 -7.87 3.27 -21.01
CA SER A 460 -6.89 4.20 -20.42
C SER A 460 -5.99 3.58 -19.35
N GLY A 461 -6.37 2.43 -18.79
CA GLY A 461 -5.73 1.86 -17.59
C GLY A 461 -6.10 2.60 -16.29
N LYS A 462 -7.02 3.57 -16.33
CA LYS A 462 -7.54 4.30 -15.16
C LYS A 462 -8.11 3.32 -14.13
N ILE A 463 -7.75 3.55 -12.87
CA ILE A 463 -8.34 2.82 -11.73
C ILE A 463 -9.75 3.37 -11.52
N VAL A 464 -10.74 2.52 -11.79
CA VAL A 464 -12.17 2.82 -11.58
C VAL A 464 -12.48 2.86 -10.09
N TRP A 465 -12.04 1.83 -9.37
CA TRP A 465 -12.14 1.75 -7.91
C TRP A 465 -11.01 0.88 -7.36
N SER A 466 -10.64 1.13 -6.11
CA SER A 466 -9.75 0.26 -5.35
C SER A 466 -10.30 0.02 -3.95
N ARG A 467 -10.00 -1.14 -3.36
CA ARG A 467 -10.40 -1.47 -2.00
C ARG A 467 -9.37 -2.35 -1.32
N HIS A 468 -8.96 -1.97 -0.12
CA HIS A 468 -8.12 -2.79 0.75
C HIS A 468 -8.97 -3.64 1.67
N GLU A 469 -8.65 -4.93 1.76
CA GLU A 469 -9.22 -5.86 2.72
C GLU A 469 -8.05 -6.63 3.38
N PRO A 470 -7.66 -6.30 4.62
CA PRO A 470 -6.50 -6.90 5.28
C PRO A 470 -6.55 -8.43 5.34
N ASN A 471 -7.76 -9.00 5.46
CA ASN A 471 -8.00 -10.44 5.51
C ASN A 471 -7.75 -11.16 4.18
N LEU A 472 -7.54 -10.42 3.08
CA LEU A 472 -7.14 -10.94 1.76
C LEU A 472 -5.63 -10.84 1.49
N SER A 473 -4.82 -10.36 2.44
CA SER A 473 -3.36 -10.37 2.32
C SER A 473 -2.79 -11.79 2.15
N ILE A 474 -1.72 -11.94 1.38
CA ILE A 474 -1.16 -13.23 0.97
C ILE A 474 0.22 -13.44 1.61
N GLU A 475 0.34 -14.49 2.42
CA GLU A 475 1.61 -14.98 2.92
C GLU A 475 2.25 -16.00 1.95
N SER A 476 3.56 -15.89 1.73
CA SER A 476 4.29 -16.51 0.62
C SER A 476 4.27 -18.04 0.53
N ASN A 477 3.78 -18.75 1.56
CA ASN A 477 3.79 -20.22 1.66
C ASN A 477 2.38 -20.84 1.78
N ARG A 478 1.32 -20.13 1.41
CA ARG A 478 -0.08 -20.59 1.58
C ARG A 478 -0.78 -20.94 0.28
N ILE A 479 -1.88 -21.68 0.40
CA ILE A 479 -2.76 -22.05 -0.73
C ILE A 479 -3.34 -20.76 -1.34
N GLN A 480 -2.95 -20.48 -2.58
CA GLN A 480 -3.43 -19.33 -3.34
C GLN A 480 -4.69 -19.70 -4.12
N PHE A 481 -5.80 -19.05 -3.81
CA PHE A 481 -7.04 -19.21 -4.56
C PHE A 481 -7.17 -18.13 -5.65
N PRO A 482 -7.64 -18.48 -6.85
CA PRO A 482 -7.90 -17.51 -7.91
C PRO A 482 -9.14 -16.65 -7.59
N ILE A 483 -9.36 -15.60 -8.38
CA ILE A 483 -10.64 -14.89 -8.38
C ILE A 483 -11.61 -15.68 -9.27
N TRP A 484 -12.73 -16.16 -8.72
CA TRP A 484 -13.76 -16.84 -9.50
C TRP A 484 -14.86 -15.89 -9.92
N ILE A 485 -15.21 -15.93 -11.21
CA ILE A 485 -16.37 -15.22 -11.78
C ILE A 485 -17.60 -16.14 -11.63
N GLN A 486 -18.41 -15.90 -10.59
CA GLN A 486 -19.66 -16.66 -10.42
C GLN A 486 -20.69 -16.27 -11.48
N ARG A 487 -20.82 -14.97 -11.76
CA ARG A 487 -21.75 -14.41 -12.75
C ARG A 487 -21.09 -13.26 -13.52
N THR A 488 -21.30 -13.22 -14.83
CA THR A 488 -20.88 -12.15 -15.75
C THR A 488 -22.00 -11.11 -15.92
N ASN A 489 -21.72 -9.95 -16.53
CA ASN A 489 -22.74 -8.93 -16.84
C ASN A 489 -23.58 -9.27 -18.10
N ALA A 490 -23.71 -10.55 -18.46
CA ALA A 490 -24.36 -11.01 -19.69
C ALA A 490 -25.82 -11.46 -19.48
N HIS A 491 -26.38 -11.17 -18.29
CA HIS A 491 -27.75 -11.48 -17.93
C HIS A 491 -28.34 -10.23 -17.28
N TYR A 492 -28.90 -9.31 -18.06
CA TYR A 492 -29.69 -8.23 -17.49
C TYR A 492 -30.92 -8.82 -16.74
N PRO A 493 -31.39 -8.26 -15.61
CA PRO A 493 -30.87 -7.11 -14.85
C PRO A 493 -29.80 -7.48 -13.80
N HIS A 494 -29.26 -8.71 -13.82
CA HIS A 494 -28.41 -9.24 -12.76
C HIS A 494 -26.93 -8.82 -12.89
N SER A 495 -26.45 -8.02 -11.92
CA SER A 495 -25.04 -7.60 -11.89
C SER A 495 -24.03 -8.74 -11.68
N ALA A 496 -22.83 -8.61 -12.25
CA ALA A 496 -21.74 -9.58 -12.10
C ALA A 496 -21.31 -9.80 -10.63
N ILE A 497 -20.79 -11.00 -10.36
CA ILE A 497 -20.32 -11.42 -9.03
C ILE A 497 -18.97 -12.11 -9.16
N CYS A 498 -17.99 -11.62 -8.40
CA CYS A 498 -16.69 -12.25 -8.21
C CYS A 498 -16.52 -12.68 -6.75
N THR A 499 -15.87 -13.82 -6.54
CA THR A 499 -15.57 -14.35 -5.20
C THR A 499 -14.09 -14.72 -5.09
N ILE A 500 -13.49 -14.37 -3.95
CA ILE A 500 -12.11 -14.62 -3.57
C ILE A 500 -12.12 -15.37 -2.24
N LEU A 501 -11.23 -16.34 -2.11
CA LEU A 501 -10.94 -17.03 -0.86
C LEU A 501 -9.52 -16.71 -0.39
N ASN A 502 -9.31 -16.71 0.92
CA ASN A 502 -7.98 -16.65 1.52
C ASN A 502 -7.85 -17.65 2.68
N SER A 503 -7.00 -18.67 2.52
CA SER A 503 -6.81 -19.70 3.56
C SER A 503 -5.88 -19.17 4.65
N ASN A 504 -6.37 -19.09 5.88
CA ASN A 504 -5.55 -18.85 7.06
C ASN A 504 -5.09 -20.17 7.69
N SER A 505 -4.35 -20.13 8.80
CA SER A 505 -3.84 -21.32 9.48
C SER A 505 -4.93 -22.34 9.84
N SER A 506 -6.09 -21.86 10.33
CA SER A 506 -7.22 -22.67 10.84
C SER A 506 -8.57 -22.43 10.15
N ARG A 507 -8.75 -21.33 9.42
CA ARG A 507 -10.03 -20.92 8.81
C ARG A 507 -9.82 -20.25 7.45
N THR A 508 -10.80 -20.32 6.56
CA THR A 508 -10.77 -19.57 5.29
C THR A 508 -11.63 -18.32 5.35
N PHE A 509 -11.08 -17.18 4.95
CA PHE A 509 -11.86 -15.96 4.71
C PHE A 509 -12.49 -16.01 3.32
N LEU A 510 -13.79 -15.66 3.24
CA LEU A 510 -14.55 -15.57 2.01
C LEU A 510 -14.92 -14.11 1.76
N TYR A 511 -14.67 -13.64 0.54
CA TYR A 511 -14.97 -12.28 0.12
C TYR A 511 -15.61 -12.29 -1.27
N SER A 512 -16.86 -11.83 -1.36
CA SER A 512 -17.65 -11.78 -2.58
C SER A 512 -18.09 -10.34 -2.85
N PHE A 513 -17.93 -9.88 -4.09
CA PHE A 513 -18.15 -8.48 -4.47
C PHE A 513 -18.63 -8.34 -5.91
N ASN A 514 -19.26 -7.22 -6.22
CA ASN A 514 -19.54 -6.80 -7.59
C ASN A 514 -18.26 -6.21 -8.20
N PRO A 515 -17.75 -6.73 -9.33
CA PRO A 515 -16.50 -6.27 -9.91
C PRO A 515 -16.58 -4.90 -10.59
N VAL A 516 -17.76 -4.48 -11.05
CA VAL A 516 -17.96 -3.19 -11.74
C VAL A 516 -18.01 -2.04 -10.73
N THR A 517 -18.80 -2.17 -9.67
CA THR A 517 -19.02 -1.12 -8.66
C THR A 517 -18.12 -1.25 -7.42
N GLY A 518 -17.43 -2.38 -7.28
CA GLY A 518 -16.65 -2.73 -6.09
C GLY A 518 -17.48 -3.02 -4.85
N LYS A 519 -18.82 -2.96 -4.88
CA LYS A 519 -19.68 -3.18 -3.70
C LYS A 519 -19.48 -4.59 -3.11
N VAL A 520 -19.26 -4.68 -1.81
CA VAL A 520 -19.20 -5.98 -1.10
C VAL A 520 -20.59 -6.61 -1.07
N LEU A 521 -20.66 -7.92 -1.31
CA LEU A 521 -21.89 -8.73 -1.30
C LEU A 521 -21.89 -9.74 -0.14
N ASP A 522 -20.76 -10.39 0.13
CA ASP A 522 -20.54 -11.27 1.30
C ASP A 522 -19.08 -11.09 1.76
N SER A 523 -18.83 -11.03 3.07
CA SER A 523 -17.49 -10.91 3.65
C SER A 523 -17.50 -11.52 5.05
N ARG A 524 -16.92 -12.71 5.18
CA ARG A 524 -16.95 -13.48 6.44
C ARG A 524 -15.86 -14.54 6.53
N TRP A 525 -15.54 -14.90 7.77
CA TRP A 525 -14.75 -16.08 8.08
C TRP A 525 -15.62 -17.34 8.06
N LEU A 526 -15.22 -18.32 7.26
CA LEU A 526 -15.78 -19.67 7.32
C LEU A 526 -15.20 -20.39 8.55
N PRO A 527 -15.97 -21.26 9.23
CA PRO A 527 -15.51 -21.91 10.46
C PRO A 527 -14.46 -23.00 10.21
N PHE A 528 -14.25 -23.39 8.95
CA PHE A 528 -13.40 -24.48 8.49
C PHE A 528 -12.30 -24.00 7.53
N LYS A 529 -11.35 -24.89 7.18
CA LYS A 529 -10.17 -24.57 6.35
C LYS A 529 -10.26 -25.24 5.00
N ILE A 530 -10.62 -24.45 3.99
CA ILE A 530 -10.68 -24.91 2.61
C ILE A 530 -9.27 -25.25 2.11
N VAL A 531 -9.12 -26.49 1.63
CA VAL A 531 -7.92 -27.02 0.97
C VAL A 531 -8.00 -26.77 -0.53
N GLN A 532 -9.17 -26.99 -1.13
CA GLN A 532 -9.38 -26.77 -2.56
C GLN A 532 -10.81 -26.33 -2.87
N ALA A 533 -10.99 -25.61 -3.98
CA ALA A 533 -12.29 -25.13 -4.43
C ALA A 533 -12.37 -25.13 -5.96
N MET A 534 -13.57 -25.31 -6.51
CA MET A 534 -13.82 -25.27 -7.96
C MET A 534 -15.16 -24.60 -8.28
N LEU A 535 -15.23 -23.92 -9.43
CA LEU A 535 -16.45 -23.31 -9.94
C LEU A 535 -17.22 -24.31 -10.81
N LEU A 536 -18.45 -24.62 -10.40
CA LEU A 536 -19.34 -25.54 -11.10
C LEU A 536 -19.92 -24.84 -12.33
N GLN A 537 -19.56 -25.34 -13.52
CA GLN A 537 -19.96 -24.72 -14.80
C GLN A 537 -21.33 -25.21 -15.30
N THR A 538 -21.77 -26.39 -14.84
CA THR A 538 -22.95 -27.12 -15.30
C THR A 538 -24.24 -26.73 -14.59
N ILE A 539 -24.14 -25.98 -13.49
CA ILE A 539 -25.27 -25.58 -12.63
C ILE A 539 -25.25 -24.07 -12.47
N GLN A 540 -26.44 -23.48 -12.47
CA GLN A 540 -26.67 -22.08 -12.14
C GLN A 540 -27.90 -22.00 -11.21
N ASP A 541 -27.95 -20.99 -10.35
CA ASP A 541 -29.18 -20.68 -9.60
C ASP A 541 -30.20 -19.91 -10.46
N SER A 542 -31.34 -19.58 -9.84
CA SER A 542 -32.41 -18.78 -10.43
C SER A 542 -31.99 -17.37 -10.87
N GLU A 543 -30.81 -16.87 -10.46
CA GLU A 543 -30.21 -15.61 -10.91
C GLU A 543 -28.97 -15.81 -11.82
N PHE A 544 -28.84 -16.97 -12.48
CA PHE A 544 -27.70 -17.31 -13.36
C PHE A 544 -26.30 -17.33 -12.67
N ARG A 545 -26.24 -17.51 -11.35
CA ARG A 545 -24.99 -17.56 -10.58
C ARG A 545 -24.44 -18.98 -10.53
N ARG A 546 -23.17 -19.16 -10.90
CA ARG A 546 -22.47 -20.46 -10.79
C ARG A 546 -21.94 -20.69 -9.37
N PRO A 547 -22.27 -21.82 -8.72
CA PRO A 547 -21.81 -22.12 -7.37
C PRO A 547 -20.34 -22.58 -7.33
N LEU A 548 -19.68 -22.28 -6.21
CA LEU A 548 -18.38 -22.86 -5.85
C LEU A 548 -18.60 -24.12 -5.01
N LEU A 549 -17.93 -25.21 -5.38
CA LEU A 549 -17.76 -26.38 -4.51
C LEU A 549 -16.45 -26.24 -3.75
N LEU A 550 -16.53 -26.28 -2.42
CA LEU A 550 -15.45 -26.00 -1.49
C LEU A 550 -15.15 -27.28 -0.69
N LEU A 551 -13.88 -27.68 -0.63
CA LEU A 551 -13.44 -28.89 0.07
C LEU A 551 -12.62 -28.50 1.30
N ASP A 552 -13.12 -28.89 2.48
CA ASP A 552 -12.45 -28.67 3.76
C ASP A 552 -11.36 -29.71 4.04
N SER A 553 -10.42 -29.32 4.90
CA SER A 553 -9.42 -30.16 5.56
C SER A 553 -9.97 -31.47 6.15
N ASN A 554 -11.21 -31.51 6.63
CA ASN A 554 -11.85 -32.72 7.16
C ASN A 554 -12.42 -33.66 6.07
N SER A 555 -12.22 -33.35 4.77
CA SER A 555 -12.85 -34.02 3.63
C SER A 555 -14.38 -33.88 3.54
N ASP A 556 -14.94 -32.88 4.23
CA ASP A 556 -16.33 -32.45 4.03
C ASP A 556 -16.41 -31.41 2.91
N ALA A 557 -17.50 -31.41 2.17
CA ALA A 557 -17.71 -30.55 1.01
C ALA A 557 -18.90 -29.60 1.22
N TRP A 558 -18.71 -28.36 0.79
CA TRP A 558 -19.64 -27.25 1.00
C TRP A 558 -19.92 -26.54 -0.32
N LEU A 559 -21.14 -26.06 -0.51
CA LEU A 559 -21.55 -25.28 -1.68
C LEU A 559 -21.66 -23.80 -1.29
N TYR A 560 -21.22 -22.91 -2.18
CA TYR A 560 -21.37 -21.47 -2.01
C TYR A 560 -21.94 -20.80 -3.28
N PRO A 561 -23.05 -20.04 -3.20
CA PRO A 561 -23.85 -19.78 -2.00
C PRO A 561 -24.57 -21.03 -1.48
N ASP A 562 -24.90 -21.03 -0.18
CA ASP A 562 -25.50 -22.17 0.51
C ASP A 562 -27.03 -22.19 0.33
N ASN A 563 -27.47 -22.41 -0.92
CA ASN A 563 -28.89 -22.39 -1.30
C ASN A 563 -29.45 -23.82 -1.47
N ASN A 564 -30.68 -24.06 -1.01
CA ASN A 564 -31.34 -25.36 -1.15
C ASN A 564 -31.61 -25.73 -2.63
N GLU A 565 -31.91 -24.75 -3.49
CA GLU A 565 -32.03 -24.96 -4.95
C GLU A 565 -30.73 -25.55 -5.53
N ILE A 566 -29.59 -24.96 -5.17
CA ILE A 566 -28.26 -25.37 -5.64
C ILE A 566 -27.90 -26.76 -5.12
N LYS A 567 -28.23 -27.08 -3.85
CA LYS A 567 -28.06 -28.42 -3.28
C LYS A 567 -28.83 -29.49 -4.06
N LEU A 568 -30.11 -29.24 -4.36
CA LEU A 568 -30.97 -30.14 -5.13
C LEU A 568 -30.53 -30.29 -6.60
N LEU A 569 -29.95 -29.24 -7.19
CA LEU A 569 -29.36 -29.31 -8.52
C LEU A 569 -28.03 -30.08 -8.51
N PHE A 570 -27.18 -29.87 -7.50
CA PHE A 570 -25.90 -30.55 -7.37
C PHE A 570 -26.08 -32.04 -7.08
N GLU A 571 -27.05 -32.44 -6.26
CA GLU A 571 -27.36 -33.85 -5.99
C GLU A 571 -27.53 -34.65 -7.29
N LYS A 572 -28.27 -34.12 -8.27
CA LYS A 572 -28.53 -34.73 -9.59
C LYS A 572 -27.30 -34.91 -10.48
N VAL A 573 -26.23 -34.15 -10.24
CA VAL A 573 -24.99 -34.19 -11.04
C VAL A 573 -23.77 -34.54 -10.19
N SER A 574 -23.95 -34.90 -8.92
CA SER A 574 -22.88 -35.11 -7.95
C SER A 574 -21.89 -36.17 -8.42
N ASP A 575 -22.38 -37.31 -8.92
CA ASP A 575 -21.58 -38.42 -9.44
C ASP A 575 -20.70 -38.10 -10.67
N THR A 576 -20.90 -36.96 -11.35
CA THR A 576 -20.08 -36.54 -12.51
C THR A 576 -19.00 -35.51 -12.14
N HIS A 577 -18.96 -35.05 -10.89
CA HIS A 577 -18.02 -34.01 -10.44
C HIS A 577 -16.88 -34.59 -9.62
N PHE A 578 -15.66 -34.38 -10.09
CA PHE A 578 -14.44 -34.90 -9.48
C PHE A 578 -13.49 -33.77 -9.11
N MET A 579 -12.80 -33.90 -7.97
CA MET A 579 -11.77 -32.97 -7.53
C MET A 579 -10.47 -33.73 -7.24
N MET A 580 -9.35 -33.24 -7.76
CA MET A 580 -8.02 -33.81 -7.51
C MET A 580 -7.19 -32.85 -6.66
N ILE A 581 -6.71 -33.33 -5.52
CA ILE A 581 -5.75 -32.62 -4.65
C ILE A 581 -4.36 -33.24 -4.85
N ILE A 582 -3.33 -32.40 -4.82
CA ILE A 582 -1.92 -32.82 -4.76
C ILE A 582 -1.28 -32.24 -3.51
N ASN A 583 -0.70 -33.10 -2.67
CA ASN A 583 0.19 -32.65 -1.62
C ASN A 583 1.59 -32.39 -2.19
N GLN A 584 2.00 -31.13 -2.23
CA GLN A 584 3.30 -30.70 -2.78
C GLN A 584 4.50 -31.26 -1.99
N SER A 585 4.35 -31.50 -0.67
CA SER A 585 5.46 -31.98 0.16
C SER A 585 5.70 -33.49 0.05
N SER A 586 4.63 -34.29 -0.12
CA SER A 586 4.72 -35.75 -0.20
C SER A 586 4.57 -36.32 -1.61
N ALA A 587 4.35 -35.48 -2.63
CA ALA A 587 4.02 -35.88 -4.00
C ALA A 587 2.85 -36.89 -4.11
N PHE A 588 1.89 -36.79 -3.18
CA PHE A 588 0.73 -37.68 -3.13
C PHE A 588 -0.47 -37.02 -3.82
N LEU A 589 -1.07 -37.72 -4.78
CA LEU A 589 -2.26 -37.30 -5.50
C LEU A 589 -3.48 -38.07 -5.00
N THR A 590 -4.60 -37.37 -4.84
CA THR A 590 -5.87 -37.94 -4.38
C THR A 590 -7.03 -37.41 -5.21
N GLY A 591 -7.89 -38.31 -5.70
CA GLY A 591 -9.12 -37.97 -6.40
C GLY A 591 -10.35 -38.25 -5.55
N PHE A 592 -11.26 -37.28 -5.49
CA PHE A 592 -12.50 -37.34 -4.73
C PHE A 592 -13.73 -37.22 -5.66
N ASN A 593 -14.78 -38.00 -5.35
CA ASN A 593 -16.17 -37.77 -5.79
C ASN A 593 -16.96 -37.20 -4.61
N PHE A 594 -18.07 -36.52 -4.87
CA PHE A 594 -18.91 -35.91 -3.84
C PHE A 594 -20.22 -36.66 -3.73
N LYS A 595 -20.60 -37.08 -2.52
CA LYS A 595 -21.89 -37.75 -2.27
C LYS A 595 -22.65 -37.08 -1.13
N PRO A 596 -23.98 -36.97 -1.21
CA PRO A 596 -24.78 -36.49 -0.09
C PRO A 596 -24.67 -37.45 1.10
N ILE A 597 -24.56 -36.90 2.30
CA ILE A 597 -24.57 -37.68 3.54
C ILE A 597 -26.00 -38.15 3.80
N GLN A 598 -26.23 -39.45 3.62
CA GLN A 598 -27.48 -40.08 4.05
C GLN A 598 -27.49 -40.16 5.58
N SER A 599 -28.34 -39.35 6.23
CA SER A 599 -28.67 -39.55 7.64
C SER A 599 -29.35 -40.92 7.80
N SER A 600 -28.74 -41.82 8.55
CA SER A 600 -29.36 -43.11 8.92
C SER A 600 -30.45 -42.98 9.98
N ASN A 601 -30.57 -41.80 10.62
CA ASN A 601 -31.45 -41.57 11.75
C ASN A 601 -32.64 -40.70 11.31
N ALA A 602 -33.85 -41.25 11.42
CA ALA A 602 -35.09 -40.62 10.98
C ALA A 602 -35.53 -39.41 11.84
N ASP A 603 -34.96 -39.23 13.03
CA ASP A 603 -35.34 -38.20 14.01
C ASP A 603 -34.54 -36.87 13.90
N ASP A 604 -33.55 -36.78 13.00
CA ASP A 604 -32.74 -35.57 12.84
C ASP A 604 -33.50 -34.54 11.97
N THR A 605 -34.44 -33.81 12.57
CA THR A 605 -35.34 -32.81 11.94
C THR A 605 -34.62 -31.57 11.34
N ASN A 606 -33.29 -31.54 11.39
CA ASN A 606 -32.48 -30.47 10.82
C ASN A 606 -32.29 -30.68 9.30
N GLU A 607 -33.15 -30.07 8.49
CA GLU A 607 -33.04 -30.07 7.01
C GLU A 607 -31.63 -29.69 6.52
N SER A 608 -30.93 -28.82 7.26
CA SER A 608 -29.56 -28.38 6.98
C SER A 608 -28.52 -29.51 6.95
N LYS A 609 -28.68 -30.55 7.78
CA LYS A 609 -27.79 -31.74 7.79
C LYS A 609 -28.04 -32.67 6.60
N ARG A 610 -29.29 -32.77 6.14
CA ARG A 610 -29.71 -33.72 5.08
C ARG A 610 -28.99 -33.50 3.75
N PHE A 611 -28.52 -32.27 3.50
CA PHE A 611 -27.82 -31.88 2.28
C PHE A 611 -26.32 -31.60 2.49
N GLN A 612 -25.73 -32.06 3.59
CA GLN A 612 -24.28 -31.98 3.77
C GLN A 612 -23.58 -32.96 2.81
N LEU A 613 -22.57 -32.50 2.08
CA LEU A 613 -21.83 -33.31 1.12
C LEU A 613 -20.55 -33.85 1.74
N LYS A 614 -20.21 -35.11 1.47
CA LYS A 614 -18.95 -35.72 1.87
C LYS A 614 -18.08 -36.04 0.66
N ALA A 615 -16.80 -35.69 0.73
CA ALA A 615 -15.85 -36.10 -0.29
C ALA A 615 -15.44 -37.56 -0.05
N THR A 616 -15.77 -38.42 -1.02
CA THR A 616 -15.44 -39.83 -1.06
C THR A 616 -14.21 -40.03 -1.93
N LYS A 617 -13.13 -40.55 -1.34
CA LYS A 617 -11.88 -40.83 -2.05
C LYS A 617 -12.10 -42.00 -3.03
N ILE A 618 -11.86 -41.77 -4.32
CA ILE A 618 -11.99 -42.79 -5.39
C ILE A 618 -10.65 -43.46 -5.65
N TRP A 619 -9.60 -42.65 -5.79
CA TRP A 619 -8.27 -43.09 -6.17
C TRP A 619 -7.21 -42.29 -5.43
N SER A 620 -6.02 -42.87 -5.31
CA SER A 620 -4.81 -42.16 -4.94
C SER A 620 -3.61 -42.73 -5.66
N TYR A 621 -2.64 -41.86 -5.91
CA TYR A 621 -1.40 -42.21 -6.58
C TYR A 621 -0.24 -41.52 -5.86
N GLN A 622 0.76 -42.30 -5.45
CA GLN A 622 2.01 -41.81 -4.89
C GLN A 622 3.03 -41.72 -6.03
N LEU A 623 3.63 -40.54 -6.24
CA LEU A 623 4.71 -40.40 -7.21
C LEU A 623 6.00 -41.07 -6.68
N PRO A 624 6.78 -41.75 -7.52
CA PRO A 624 7.95 -42.54 -7.11
C PRO A 624 9.21 -41.67 -6.89
N PHE A 625 9.07 -40.56 -6.16
CA PHE A 625 10.13 -39.55 -5.95
C PHE A 625 10.39 -39.25 -4.46
N GLU A 626 10.12 -40.22 -3.58
CA GLU A 626 10.28 -40.08 -2.13
C GLU A 626 11.70 -39.59 -1.77
N ASN A 627 11.75 -38.61 -0.85
CA ASN A 627 12.97 -38.01 -0.28
C ASN A 627 13.92 -37.24 -1.25
N LYS A 628 13.62 -37.11 -2.55
CA LYS A 628 14.44 -36.33 -3.52
C LYS A 628 13.69 -35.25 -4.29
N LEU A 629 12.44 -35.00 -3.91
CA LEU A 629 11.55 -34.04 -4.56
C LEU A 629 11.93 -32.59 -4.24
N VAL A 630 12.09 -31.76 -5.27
CA VAL A 630 12.29 -30.30 -5.14
C VAL A 630 10.94 -29.57 -5.24
N SER A 631 10.13 -29.95 -6.24
CA SER A 631 8.87 -29.28 -6.54
C SER A 631 7.91 -30.19 -7.32
N VAL A 632 6.61 -30.06 -7.05
CA VAL A 632 5.53 -30.66 -7.87
C VAL A 632 4.53 -29.58 -8.22
N LYS A 633 4.23 -29.46 -9.51
CA LYS A 633 3.23 -28.53 -10.03
C LYS A 633 2.29 -29.26 -10.98
N ALA A 634 1.00 -29.14 -10.74
CA ALA A 634 -0.03 -29.58 -11.70
C ALA A 634 -0.66 -28.37 -12.40
N VAL A 635 -0.97 -28.57 -13.67
CA VAL A 635 -1.69 -27.60 -14.50
C VAL A 635 -2.85 -28.32 -15.17
N PHE A 636 -4.05 -27.85 -14.87
CA PHE A 636 -5.29 -28.28 -15.52
C PHE A 636 -5.49 -27.50 -16.83
N LYS A 637 -6.21 -28.11 -17.78
CA LYS A 637 -6.72 -27.37 -18.94
C LYS A 637 -7.67 -26.25 -18.50
N ARG A 638 -7.68 -25.12 -19.20
CA ARG A 638 -8.61 -24.01 -18.93
C ARG A 638 -10.06 -24.44 -19.25
N PRO A 639 -11.02 -24.38 -18.30
CA PRO A 639 -12.40 -24.84 -18.54
C PRO A 639 -13.18 -24.06 -19.63
N HIS A 640 -12.71 -22.85 -19.97
CA HIS A 640 -13.32 -21.95 -20.95
C HIS A 640 -12.61 -21.96 -22.32
N GLU A 641 -11.74 -22.94 -22.58
CA GLU A 641 -11.07 -23.08 -23.88
C GLU A 641 -11.95 -23.83 -24.89
N ASN A 642 -12.35 -23.16 -25.96
CA ASN A 642 -13.08 -23.75 -27.08
C ASN A 642 -12.13 -24.26 -28.17
N VAL A 643 -12.35 -25.48 -28.66
CA VAL A 643 -11.52 -26.09 -29.72
C VAL A 643 -12.18 -25.95 -31.09
N HIS A 644 -11.62 -25.08 -31.94
CA HIS A 644 -12.16 -24.78 -33.28
C HIS A 644 -12.12 -25.97 -34.25
N SER A 645 -11.06 -26.80 -34.22
CA SER A 645 -10.95 -27.98 -35.09
C SER A 645 -10.58 -29.24 -34.32
N GLN A 646 -11.34 -30.31 -34.54
CA GLN A 646 -11.15 -31.62 -33.87
C GLN A 646 -9.99 -32.44 -34.47
N GLY A 647 -9.53 -32.10 -35.67
CA GLY A 647 -8.42 -32.75 -36.36
C GLY A 647 -7.53 -31.75 -37.11
N ARG A 648 -6.38 -32.24 -37.58
CA ARG A 648 -5.47 -31.52 -38.49
C ARG A 648 -5.42 -32.28 -39.82
N VAL A 649 -5.69 -31.58 -40.92
CA VAL A 649 -5.53 -32.13 -42.27
C VAL A 649 -4.02 -32.24 -42.58
N LEU A 650 -3.61 -33.39 -43.10
CA LEU A 650 -2.26 -33.72 -43.52
C LEU A 650 -2.09 -33.46 -45.04
N GLY A 651 -0.84 -33.44 -45.53
CA GLY A 651 -0.54 -33.10 -46.94
C GLY A 651 -1.09 -34.09 -47.97
N ASP A 652 -1.35 -35.32 -47.55
CA ASP A 652 -1.99 -36.41 -48.30
C ASP A 652 -3.54 -36.36 -48.25
N ARG A 653 -4.12 -35.30 -47.64
CA ARG A 653 -5.55 -35.11 -47.36
C ARG A 653 -6.13 -36.04 -46.29
N ASN A 654 -5.32 -36.86 -45.62
CA ASN A 654 -5.78 -37.60 -44.44
C ASN A 654 -5.95 -36.66 -43.24
N VAL A 655 -6.71 -37.08 -42.22
CA VAL A 655 -6.98 -36.27 -41.02
C VAL A 655 -6.37 -36.93 -39.79
N LEU A 656 -5.43 -36.23 -39.15
CA LEU A 656 -4.93 -36.58 -37.83
C LEU A 656 -5.88 -36.00 -36.77
N TYR A 657 -6.72 -36.85 -36.18
CA TYR A 657 -7.60 -36.47 -35.07
C TYR A 657 -6.79 -36.11 -33.82
N LYS A 658 -7.22 -35.07 -33.10
CA LYS A 658 -6.57 -34.62 -31.87
C LYS A 658 -7.12 -35.40 -30.68
N TYR A 659 -6.26 -35.86 -29.79
CA TYR A 659 -6.69 -36.39 -28.49
C TYR A 659 -7.06 -35.24 -27.55
N LEU A 660 -8.36 -35.04 -27.33
CA LEU A 660 -8.91 -33.88 -26.62
C LEU A 660 -9.69 -34.31 -25.36
N ASN A 661 -8.96 -34.78 -24.35
CA ASN A 661 -9.54 -35.09 -23.05
C ASN A 661 -9.64 -33.81 -22.18
N PRO A 662 -10.84 -33.35 -21.79
CA PRO A 662 -11.01 -32.13 -20.98
C PRO A 662 -10.53 -32.29 -19.54
N ASN A 663 -10.47 -33.53 -19.03
CA ASN A 663 -10.10 -33.87 -17.65
C ASN A 663 -8.60 -34.19 -17.51
N LEU A 664 -7.79 -33.92 -18.54
CA LEU A 664 -6.35 -34.19 -18.53
C LEU A 664 -5.61 -33.15 -17.68
N VAL A 665 -4.68 -33.63 -16.87
CA VAL A 665 -3.80 -32.80 -16.02
C VAL A 665 -2.35 -33.09 -16.38
N ALA A 666 -1.58 -32.02 -16.62
CA ALA A 666 -0.13 -32.12 -16.74
C ALA A 666 0.49 -31.98 -15.35
N VAL A 667 1.29 -32.96 -14.92
CA VAL A 667 2.02 -32.92 -13.64
C VAL A 667 3.52 -32.85 -13.94
N LEU A 668 4.14 -31.75 -13.54
CA LEU A 668 5.58 -31.54 -13.60
C LEU A 668 6.19 -31.85 -12.23
N CYS A 669 7.24 -32.67 -12.20
CA CYS A 669 7.99 -32.99 -11.00
C CYS A 669 9.45 -32.61 -11.23
N GLU A 670 10.03 -31.85 -10.30
CA GLU A 670 11.45 -31.56 -10.23
C GLU A 670 12.06 -32.40 -9.10
N HIS A 671 13.12 -33.14 -9.39
CA HIS A 671 13.84 -33.95 -8.41
C HIS A 671 15.35 -33.66 -8.49
N LEU A 672 16.04 -33.85 -7.38
CA LEU A 672 17.51 -33.89 -7.38
C LEU A 672 17.95 -35.23 -7.96
N ASP A 673 18.73 -35.22 -9.05
CA ASP A 673 19.47 -36.40 -9.52
C ASP A 673 20.84 -36.41 -8.84
N LEU A 674 21.24 -37.56 -8.30
CA LEU A 674 22.60 -37.78 -7.81
C LEU A 674 23.35 -38.49 -8.93
N GLN A 675 24.36 -37.83 -9.51
CA GLN A 675 25.14 -38.38 -10.61
C GLN A 675 26.00 -39.59 -10.19
N GLU A 676 25.42 -40.79 -10.18
CA GLU A 676 26.17 -42.05 -10.20
C GLU A 676 26.39 -42.58 -11.63
N LYS A 677 25.83 -41.91 -12.65
CA LYS A 677 25.92 -42.32 -14.07
C LYS A 677 27.29 -42.09 -14.74
N CYS A 678 28.26 -41.50 -14.05
CA CYS A 678 29.59 -41.19 -14.62
C CYS A 678 30.70 -42.19 -14.23
N ALA A 679 30.40 -43.26 -13.48
CA ALA A 679 31.42 -44.18 -12.93
C ALA A 679 31.76 -45.40 -13.83
N TYR A 680 31.10 -45.59 -14.97
CA TYR A 680 31.22 -46.80 -15.81
C TYR A 680 31.69 -46.53 -17.25
N PHE A 681 32.76 -45.75 -17.42
CA PHE A 681 33.53 -45.70 -18.68
C PHE A 681 35.04 -45.61 -18.41
N SER A 682 35.59 -46.68 -17.84
CA SER A 682 37.02 -46.98 -17.86
C SER A 682 37.23 -48.50 -17.89
N LEU A 683 37.44 -49.03 -19.09
CA LEU A 683 37.95 -50.37 -19.40
C LEU A 683 39.06 -50.19 -20.44
#